data_AF-A0ABD4ZV54-F1
#
_entry.id   AF-A0ABD4ZV54-F1
#
_cell.length_a   1.000
_cell.length_b   1.000
_cell.length_c   1.000
_cell.angle_alpha   90.00
_cell.angle_beta   90.00
_cell.angle_gamma   90.00
#
_symmetry.space_group_name_H-M   'P 1'
#
loop_
_entity.id
_entity.type
_entity.pdbx_description
1 polymer ?
#
loop_
_entity_poly.entity_id
_entity_poly.type
_entity_poly.pdbx_seq_one_letter_code
_entity_poly.pdbx_strand_id
1 'polypeptide(L)'
;MGINRTPFTLTEGRQFSKLEQQMIWQKPASHQTSQEELRIAQEIKLNWQDPEMKIFNVLLEGDAGSGKTQLAKALSYDLQLPYTKITCFADMDKSDVFGALLPIVATDQEEDSELLEAIYLSDSLDQVIQVIADHYSLTSEGAREKLADLIRRIEETDTTDVVHYKFYPSEIVRAMEKGYLLEIQEPTVIRDASVLVALNSALEQNGMLNLPTGVVRRHPDCVVIITTNRNYQGNRPLNESLRDRMQHAEKMDLPELSVMVARGLAKTGFQDQAIASKMAEIIRLLDTSARANAIKGVAGMRSYFYWLNTVKNGQSPLNTLAVKVLYKLTTDPDELRLLQEALDQSELLLELRRLYQGQKMSHRQPIQGRIVSAEEADARNIEEASLQVGTAASTEETAETLETPEVLDTQETNQDDQEAVPQDTIDGDSLESQHSSDEGHTKEGSEQSAQEPSSQHLSIEEFRQLDKEVRKQANQEARQALKQSIHAKEGLIVHRPKLQDNASQKAQQLLAPLLPVVETITKQLLELLENEAASSYGKGKYSGTRFDASRVAYGDFRTFDKKNPPHEQPSLAIALRIDESGSMVREGRITAAQQAALAVSAFAQRLDLPLMIYGDTADLSVREKTSLYSYKEFAEPFDYVPAKLMSLQPRQNNRDGAVLRVLAEKLSQQSATTKLLLTISDGQPKAMPDYTGNKAKADIQAVIKEYERQEIIFLSAAIGQDKDVIKEIYGAERYIDISNLKEFPKQLLTLISRYF
;
A
#
# COMPACT_ATOMS: atom_id res chain seq x y z
N MET A 1 5.43 49.02 2.29
CA MET A 1 3.96 48.86 2.38
C MET A 1 3.61 48.63 3.84
N GLY A 2 2.52 49.19 4.35
CA GLY A 2 2.15 49.02 5.76
C GLY A 2 1.64 47.60 6.02
N ILE A 3 2.15 46.94 7.06
CA ILE A 3 1.61 45.65 7.51
C ILE A 3 0.19 45.89 8.03
N ASN A 4 -0.82 45.31 7.37
CA ASN A 4 -2.20 45.34 7.82
C ASN A 4 -2.33 44.49 9.10
N ARG A 5 -2.14 45.13 10.26
CA ARG A 5 -2.31 44.48 11.56
C ARG A 5 -3.75 44.07 11.77
N THR A 6 -3.95 42.77 11.93
CA THR A 6 -5.22 42.12 12.27
C THR A 6 -5.54 42.31 13.76
N PRO A 7 -6.81 42.25 14.19
CA PRO A 7 -7.18 42.36 15.61
C PRO A 7 -6.61 41.21 16.47
N PHE A 8 -6.22 40.10 15.85
CA PHE A 8 -5.65 38.92 16.51
C PHE A 8 -4.11 38.88 16.49
N THR A 9 -3.43 39.95 16.00
CA THR A 9 -1.96 40.07 15.99
C THR A 9 -1.38 39.71 17.37
N LEU A 10 -0.52 38.70 17.43
CA LEU A 10 -0.03 38.17 18.71
C LEU A 10 1.19 38.91 19.27
N THR A 11 2.14 39.29 18.42
CA THR A 11 3.46 39.78 18.84
C THR A 11 3.61 41.28 18.57
N GLU A 12 3.43 42.09 19.61
CA GLU A 12 3.58 43.54 19.50
C GLU A 12 5.06 43.95 19.59
N GLY A 13 5.62 44.42 18.47
CA GLY A 13 6.98 44.95 18.41
C GLY A 13 8.06 43.98 17.91
N ARG A 14 7.70 42.71 17.67
CA ARG A 14 8.61 41.74 17.06
C ARG A 14 8.96 42.15 15.63
N GLN A 15 10.25 42.19 15.31
CA GLN A 15 10.74 42.47 13.96
C GLN A 15 11.05 41.16 13.25
N PHE A 16 10.37 40.94 12.13
CA PHE A 16 10.62 39.82 11.22
C PHE A 16 11.57 40.25 10.10
N SER A 17 12.44 39.36 9.64
CA SER A 17 13.26 39.57 8.44
C SER A 17 12.39 39.77 7.19
N LYS A 18 12.96 40.25 6.08
CA LYS A 18 12.21 40.37 4.81
C LYS A 18 11.58 39.04 4.38
N LEU A 19 12.33 37.95 4.53
CA LEU A 19 11.89 36.60 4.18
C LEU A 19 10.80 36.11 5.13
N GLU A 20 10.93 36.35 6.44
CA GLU A 20 9.91 36.00 7.43
C GLU A 20 8.59 36.77 7.19
N GLN A 21 8.66 38.02 6.76
CA GLN A 21 7.48 38.80 6.38
C GLN A 21 6.77 38.22 5.14
N GLN A 22 7.53 37.65 4.19
CA GLN A 22 6.96 36.95 3.02
C GLN A 22 6.32 35.60 3.42
N MET A 23 6.83 34.94 4.47
CA MET A 23 6.24 33.73 5.03
C MET A 23 4.92 33.99 5.79
N ILE A 24 4.58 35.23 6.15
CA ILE A 24 3.25 35.57 6.71
C ILE A 24 2.22 35.46 5.57
N TRP A 25 1.44 34.39 5.58
CA TRP A 25 0.54 34.07 4.49
C TRP A 25 -0.52 35.18 4.29
N GLN A 26 -0.86 35.48 3.04
CA GLN A 26 -1.83 36.52 2.69
C GLN A 26 -3.15 35.93 2.22
N LYS A 27 -4.27 36.40 2.78
CA LYS A 27 -5.62 35.96 2.38
C LYS A 27 -5.91 36.37 0.92
N PRO A 28 -6.13 35.42 -0.02
CA PRO A 28 -6.52 35.75 -1.39
C PRO A 28 -7.97 36.26 -1.40
N ALA A 29 -8.33 37.05 -2.41
CA ALA A 29 -9.66 37.65 -2.53
C ALA A 29 -10.83 36.63 -2.55
N SER A 30 -10.57 35.36 -2.87
CA SER A 30 -11.54 34.28 -2.83
C SER A 30 -11.73 33.62 -1.46
N HIS A 31 -10.92 33.99 -0.45
CA HIS A 31 -10.99 33.41 0.88
C HIS A 31 -12.20 33.98 1.64
N GLN A 32 -12.98 33.09 2.26
CA GLN A 32 -14.12 33.46 3.10
C GLN A 32 -13.83 33.00 4.52
N THR A 33 -13.54 33.98 5.37
CA THR A 33 -13.31 33.81 6.80
C THR A 33 -14.46 33.03 7.43
N SER A 34 -14.11 31.97 8.15
CA SER A 34 -15.07 31.07 8.77
C SER A 34 -15.34 31.44 10.25
N GLN A 35 -16.39 30.87 10.85
CA GLN A 35 -16.65 31.11 12.27
C GLN A 35 -15.60 30.41 13.14
N GLU A 36 -15.12 29.25 12.69
CA GLU A 36 -14.06 28.45 13.30
C GLU A 36 -12.72 29.21 13.28
N GLU A 37 -12.40 29.87 12.16
CA GLU A 37 -11.23 30.76 12.00
C GLU A 37 -11.22 31.90 13.02
N LEU A 38 -12.34 32.62 13.13
CA LEU A 38 -12.46 33.71 14.11
C LEU A 38 -12.42 33.19 15.54
N ARG A 39 -13.06 32.04 15.83
CA ARG A 39 -13.05 31.40 17.16
C ARG A 39 -11.63 31.04 17.59
N ILE A 40 -10.89 30.31 16.76
CA ILE A 40 -9.52 29.87 17.06
C ILE A 40 -8.60 31.10 17.22
N ALA A 41 -8.68 32.07 16.32
CA ALA A 41 -7.86 33.29 16.41
C ALA A 41 -8.17 34.11 17.68
N GLN A 42 -9.45 34.20 18.05
CA GLN A 42 -9.90 34.87 19.28
C GLN A 42 -9.44 34.13 20.54
N GLU A 43 -9.60 32.81 20.61
CA GLU A 43 -9.19 32.01 21.77
C GLU A 43 -7.67 32.04 21.98
N ILE A 44 -6.87 31.93 20.91
CA ILE A 44 -5.41 32.10 20.99
C ILE A 44 -5.05 33.50 21.49
N LYS A 45 -5.64 34.56 20.92
CA LYS A 45 -5.33 35.96 21.31
C LYS A 45 -5.74 36.27 22.75
N LEU A 46 -6.88 35.78 23.22
CA LEU A 46 -7.36 36.00 24.59
C LEU A 46 -6.45 35.34 25.64
N ASN A 47 -5.99 34.12 25.38
CA ASN A 47 -5.13 33.37 26.32
C ASN A 47 -3.62 33.61 26.08
N TRP A 48 -3.23 34.51 25.15
CA TRP A 48 -1.84 34.62 24.69
C TRP A 48 -0.83 35.05 25.76
N GLN A 49 -1.28 35.85 26.73
CA GLN A 49 -0.47 36.37 27.83
C GLN A 49 -0.60 35.55 29.13
N ASP A 50 -1.48 34.54 29.15
CA ASP A 50 -1.63 33.66 30.31
C ASP A 50 -0.42 32.70 30.39
N PRO A 51 0.30 32.62 31.52
CA PRO A 51 1.47 31.75 31.64
C PRO A 51 1.13 30.27 31.89
N GLU A 52 -0.11 29.90 32.20
CA GLU A 52 -0.53 28.52 32.49
C GLU A 52 -1.54 28.00 31.46
N MET A 53 -2.50 28.84 31.05
CA MET A 53 -3.61 28.48 30.15
C MET A 53 -3.39 28.88 28.68
N LYS A 54 -2.14 29.16 28.27
CA LYS A 54 -1.82 29.60 26.90
C LYS A 54 -2.24 28.57 25.86
N ILE A 55 -3.04 28.99 24.88
CA ILE A 55 -3.41 28.16 23.73
C ILE A 55 -2.36 28.34 22.61
N PHE A 56 -1.65 27.27 22.28
CA PHE A 56 -0.58 27.29 21.27
C PHE A 56 -0.43 25.99 20.47
N ASN A 57 -1.22 24.95 20.77
CA ASN A 57 -1.38 23.75 19.97
C ASN A 57 -2.86 23.59 19.60
N VAL A 58 -3.14 23.48 18.30
CA VAL A 58 -4.50 23.36 17.74
C VAL A 58 -4.61 22.08 16.93
N LEU A 59 -5.63 21.27 17.19
CA LEU A 59 -5.96 20.09 16.40
C LEU A 59 -7.14 20.39 15.46
N LEU A 60 -6.92 20.26 14.16
CA LEU A 60 -7.96 20.34 13.13
C LEU A 60 -8.20 18.93 12.59
N GLU A 61 -9.35 18.34 12.92
CA GLU A 61 -9.63 16.93 12.64
C GLU A 61 -10.96 16.80 11.87
N GLY A 62 -10.92 16.27 10.65
CA GLY A 62 -12.08 16.20 9.76
C GLY A 62 -11.70 15.67 8.38
N ASP A 63 -12.59 15.70 7.40
CA ASP A 63 -12.39 14.93 6.16
C ASP A 63 -11.48 15.60 5.11
N ALA A 64 -11.10 14.84 4.08
CA ALA A 64 -10.21 15.28 3.03
C ALA A 64 -10.82 16.44 2.22
N GLY A 65 -10.19 17.62 2.30
CA GLY A 65 -10.66 18.81 1.57
C GLY A 65 -11.74 19.64 2.26
N SER A 66 -12.04 19.42 3.55
CA SER A 66 -12.94 20.29 4.33
C SER A 66 -12.38 21.70 4.59
N GLY A 67 -11.06 21.88 4.47
CA GLY A 67 -10.41 23.20 4.53
C GLY A 67 -9.33 23.36 5.59
N LYS A 68 -8.99 22.31 6.36
CA LYS A 68 -8.00 22.32 7.46
C LYS A 68 -6.72 23.14 7.17
N THR A 69 -5.98 22.82 6.11
CA THR A 69 -4.77 23.56 5.69
C THR A 69 -5.04 25.01 5.27
N GLN A 70 -6.23 25.29 4.73
CA GLN A 70 -6.61 26.65 4.36
C GLN A 70 -6.90 27.51 5.60
N LEU A 71 -7.43 26.89 6.66
CA LEU A 71 -7.65 27.47 7.98
C LEU A 71 -6.32 27.69 8.72
N ALA A 72 -5.40 26.72 8.71
CA ALA A 72 -4.06 26.87 9.28
C ALA A 72 -3.28 28.05 8.64
N LYS A 73 -3.38 28.20 7.32
CA LYS A 73 -2.82 29.35 6.59
C LYS A 73 -3.53 30.67 6.94
N ALA A 74 -4.85 30.68 7.05
CA ALA A 74 -5.60 31.87 7.47
C ALA A 74 -5.17 32.36 8.86
N LEU A 75 -4.90 31.45 9.79
CA LEU A 75 -4.39 31.77 11.11
C LEU A 75 -2.98 32.41 11.08
N SER A 76 -2.12 32.12 10.09
CA SER A 76 -0.85 32.86 9.92
C SER A 76 -1.09 34.33 9.62
N TYR A 77 -2.06 34.64 8.76
CA TYR A 77 -2.51 36.02 8.52
C TYR A 77 -3.13 36.65 9.77
N ASP A 78 -4.03 35.94 10.46
CA ASP A 78 -4.76 36.51 11.59
C ASP A 78 -3.86 36.76 12.81
N LEU A 79 -2.91 35.87 13.08
CA LEU A 79 -1.99 35.96 14.21
C LEU A 79 -0.73 36.79 13.89
N GLN A 80 -0.49 37.09 12.60
CA GLN A 80 0.71 37.75 12.07
C GLN A 80 2.00 36.98 12.40
N LEU A 81 1.98 35.66 12.22
CA LEU A 81 3.13 34.77 12.39
C LEU A 81 3.56 34.17 11.05
N PRO A 82 4.87 34.04 10.76
CA PRO A 82 5.37 33.29 9.62
C PRO A 82 4.80 31.87 9.59
N TYR A 83 4.35 31.40 8.42
CA TYR A 83 3.84 30.05 8.23
C TYR A 83 4.95 29.13 7.69
N THR A 84 5.11 27.98 8.34
CA THR A 84 5.79 26.82 7.75
C THR A 84 4.94 25.56 7.94
N LYS A 85 5.24 24.51 7.20
CA LYS A 85 4.50 23.24 7.21
C LYS A 85 5.45 22.06 7.08
N ILE A 86 5.00 20.91 7.58
CA ILE A 86 5.59 19.62 7.30
C ILE A 86 4.47 18.65 6.88
N THR A 87 4.68 17.93 5.79
CA THR A 87 3.73 16.92 5.30
C THR A 87 4.27 15.54 5.65
N CYS A 88 3.60 14.86 6.58
CA CYS A 88 4.03 13.56 7.05
C CYS A 88 3.73 12.46 6.03
N PHE A 89 4.59 11.45 5.98
CA PHE A 89 4.47 10.29 5.09
C PHE A 89 4.80 9.00 5.85
N ALA A 90 4.51 7.85 5.26
CA ALA A 90 4.49 6.58 5.98
C ALA A 90 5.84 6.19 6.58
N ASP A 91 6.91 6.37 5.80
CA ASP A 91 8.28 5.95 6.15
C ASP A 91 9.14 7.10 6.73
N MET A 92 8.47 8.14 7.24
CA MET A 92 9.11 9.31 7.85
C MET A 92 9.84 8.93 9.14
N ASP A 93 11.10 9.32 9.26
CA ASP A 93 11.96 9.01 10.40
C ASP A 93 12.33 10.25 11.25
N LYS A 94 13.14 10.04 12.29
CA LYS A 94 13.54 11.12 13.21
C LYS A 94 14.38 12.21 12.53
N SER A 95 15.09 11.89 11.45
CA SER A 95 15.87 12.89 10.70
C SER A 95 14.99 13.77 9.82
N ASP A 96 13.86 13.26 9.31
CA ASP A 96 12.85 14.10 8.63
C ASP A 96 12.16 15.06 9.63
N VAL A 97 11.91 14.59 10.85
CA VAL A 97 11.24 15.37 11.90
C VAL A 97 12.15 16.39 12.59
N PHE A 98 13.43 16.08 12.78
CA PHE A 98 14.36 16.95 13.53
C PHE A 98 15.45 17.61 12.68
N GLY A 99 15.79 17.04 11.54
CA GLY A 99 16.93 17.44 10.72
C GLY A 99 18.04 16.38 10.68
N ALA A 100 18.94 16.53 9.72
CA ALA A 100 20.00 15.57 9.43
C ALA A 100 21.39 16.23 9.48
N LEU A 101 22.40 15.47 9.88
CA LEU A 101 23.80 15.82 9.64
C LEU A 101 24.16 15.41 8.22
N LEU A 102 24.36 16.39 7.33
CA LEU A 102 24.75 16.15 5.94
C LEU A 102 26.22 16.56 5.74
N PRO A 103 26.99 15.79 4.96
CA PRO A 103 28.35 16.18 4.61
C PRO A 103 28.34 17.42 3.70
N ILE A 104 29.28 18.33 3.91
CA ILE A 104 29.48 19.54 3.12
C ILE A 104 30.86 19.51 2.47
N VAL A 105 30.89 19.80 1.17
CA VAL A 105 32.10 20.15 0.43
C VAL A 105 32.45 21.61 0.77
N ALA A 106 33.69 21.86 1.19
CA ALA A 106 34.11 23.07 1.92
C ALA A 106 34.03 24.40 1.13
N THR A 107 32.81 24.87 0.86
CA THR A 107 32.49 26.10 0.11
C THR A 107 31.47 27.01 0.81
N ASP A 108 31.04 26.66 2.04
CA ASP A 108 30.22 27.53 2.91
C ASP A 108 31.05 28.72 3.42
N GLN A 109 31.13 29.81 2.63
CA GLN A 109 31.40 31.14 3.18
C GLN A 109 30.13 31.66 3.88
N GLU A 110 30.27 32.42 4.97
CA GLU A 110 29.11 32.94 5.72
C GLU A 110 28.15 33.77 4.83
N GLU A 111 28.68 34.45 3.81
CA GLU A 111 27.92 35.24 2.83
C GLU A 111 26.97 34.42 1.94
N ASP A 112 27.27 33.14 1.72
CA ASP A 112 26.44 32.23 0.90
C ASP A 112 25.33 31.55 1.72
N SER A 113 25.36 31.62 3.06
CA SER A 113 24.38 30.92 3.92
C SER A 113 22.95 31.47 3.77
N GLU A 114 22.78 32.79 3.59
CA GLU A 114 21.46 33.39 3.32
C GLU A 114 20.94 33.01 1.93
N LEU A 115 21.84 32.86 0.95
CA LEU A 115 21.51 32.48 -0.42
C LEU A 115 21.10 31.01 -0.48
N LEU A 116 21.80 30.14 0.25
CA LEU A 116 21.42 28.75 0.44
C LEU A 116 20.07 28.62 1.19
N GLU A 117 19.84 29.38 2.28
CA GLU A 117 18.55 29.37 2.98
C GLU A 117 17.40 29.81 2.05
N ALA A 118 17.62 30.82 1.19
CA ALA A 118 16.67 31.22 0.14
C ALA A 118 16.41 30.14 -0.93
N ILE A 119 17.45 29.37 -1.33
CA ILE A 119 17.30 28.22 -2.23
C ILE A 119 16.46 27.13 -1.58
N TYR A 120 16.76 26.76 -0.32
CA TYR A 120 16.05 25.70 0.40
C TYR A 120 14.58 26.02 0.71
N LEU A 121 14.22 27.30 0.82
CA LEU A 121 12.86 27.76 1.13
C LEU A 121 11.97 28.00 -0.10
N SER A 122 12.49 27.77 -1.32
CA SER A 122 11.80 28.06 -2.58
C SER A 122 11.41 26.78 -3.33
N ASP A 123 10.13 26.65 -3.70
CA ASP A 123 9.60 25.48 -4.41
C ASP A 123 9.96 25.44 -5.91
N SER A 124 10.62 26.48 -6.46
CA SER A 124 10.92 26.59 -7.90
C SER A 124 12.09 27.52 -8.24
N LEU A 125 12.75 27.26 -9.37
CA LEU A 125 13.91 28.05 -9.84
C LEU A 125 13.58 29.54 -10.07
N ASP A 126 12.39 29.86 -10.57
CA ASP A 126 11.97 31.26 -10.76
C ASP A 126 11.79 31.99 -9.43
N GLN A 127 11.29 31.30 -8.39
CA GLN A 127 11.23 31.85 -7.03
C GLN A 127 12.64 32.05 -6.45
N VAL A 128 13.56 31.09 -6.62
CA VAL A 128 14.96 31.23 -6.21
C VAL A 128 15.59 32.49 -6.83
N ILE A 129 15.47 32.66 -8.15
CA ILE A 129 16.01 33.82 -8.86
C ILE A 129 15.37 35.12 -8.36
N GLN A 130 14.06 35.12 -8.10
CA GLN A 130 13.35 36.30 -7.60
C GLN A 130 13.76 36.66 -6.16
N VAL A 131 13.93 35.69 -5.27
CA VAL A 131 14.40 35.92 -3.89
C VAL A 131 15.84 36.42 -3.89
N ILE A 132 16.74 35.86 -4.73
CA ILE A 132 18.12 36.35 -4.88
C ILE A 132 18.13 37.79 -5.42
N ALA A 133 17.29 38.12 -6.40
CA ALA A 133 17.15 39.46 -6.95
C ALA A 133 16.67 40.47 -5.90
N ASP A 134 15.61 40.15 -5.16
CA ASP A 134 15.03 41.01 -4.11
C ASP A 134 15.94 41.17 -2.87
N HIS A 135 16.74 40.14 -2.55
CA HIS A 135 17.65 40.15 -1.41
C HIS A 135 18.89 41.00 -1.68
N TYR A 136 19.62 40.70 -2.77
CA TYR A 136 20.84 41.43 -3.15
C TYR A 136 20.58 42.69 -3.98
N SER A 137 19.31 43.04 -4.24
CA SER A 137 18.90 44.18 -5.09
C SER A 137 19.49 44.12 -6.51
N LEU A 138 19.49 42.91 -7.09
CA LEU A 138 20.03 42.62 -8.43
C LEU A 138 18.91 42.59 -9.49
N THR A 139 19.29 42.68 -10.76
CA THR A 139 18.41 42.30 -11.86
C THR A 139 18.21 40.78 -11.89
N SER A 140 17.15 40.29 -12.54
CA SER A 140 16.95 38.84 -12.73
C SER A 140 18.13 38.16 -13.45
N GLU A 141 18.86 38.91 -14.27
CA GLU A 141 20.08 38.45 -14.96
C GLU A 141 21.26 38.35 -13.98
N GLY A 142 21.54 39.40 -13.19
CA GLY A 142 22.59 39.36 -12.15
C GLY A 142 22.31 38.36 -11.03
N ALA A 143 21.04 38.07 -10.73
CA ALA A 143 20.65 37.00 -9.81
C ALA A 143 20.95 35.59 -10.38
N ARG A 144 20.82 35.40 -11.71
CA ARG A 144 21.24 34.16 -12.38
C ARG A 144 22.75 34.02 -12.45
N GLU A 145 23.48 35.09 -12.73
CA GLU A 145 24.95 35.08 -12.67
C GLU A 145 25.44 34.70 -11.27
N LYS A 146 24.91 35.32 -10.22
CA LYS A 146 25.29 35.00 -8.83
C LYS A 146 24.97 33.56 -8.43
N LEU A 147 23.85 33.00 -8.92
CA LEU A 147 23.52 31.59 -8.73
C LEU A 147 24.47 30.66 -9.51
N ALA A 148 24.85 31.03 -10.73
CA ALA A 148 25.80 30.27 -11.54
C ALA A 148 27.22 30.28 -10.92
N ASP A 149 27.67 31.42 -10.40
CA ASP A 149 28.95 31.52 -9.67
C ASP A 149 28.97 30.70 -8.38
N LEU A 150 27.84 30.54 -7.69
CA LEU A 150 27.74 29.61 -6.56
C LEU A 150 27.86 28.15 -7.02
N ILE A 151 27.11 27.75 -8.06
CA ILE A 151 27.17 26.39 -8.62
C ILE A 151 28.60 26.06 -9.10
N ARG A 152 29.25 26.98 -9.82
CA ARG A 152 30.61 26.78 -10.35
C ARG A 152 31.64 26.62 -9.23
N ARG A 153 31.54 27.40 -8.14
CA ARG A 153 32.40 27.24 -6.95
C ARG A 153 32.23 25.86 -6.29
N ILE A 154 31.01 25.34 -6.26
CA ILE A 154 30.70 23.98 -5.74
C ILE A 154 31.31 22.90 -6.64
N GLU A 155 31.27 23.08 -7.98
CA GLU A 155 31.83 22.12 -8.94
C GLU A 155 33.38 22.15 -9.04
N GLU A 156 34.04 23.29 -8.78
CA GLU A 156 35.48 23.47 -8.97
C GLU A 156 36.37 22.98 -7.80
N THR A 157 35.78 22.56 -6.66
CA THR A 157 36.53 22.28 -5.42
C THR A 157 36.92 20.80 -5.26
N ASP A 158 37.88 20.34 -6.09
CA ASP A 158 38.33 18.93 -6.13
C ASP A 158 39.75 18.72 -5.55
N THR A 159 39.97 19.15 -4.30
CA THR A 159 41.23 18.84 -3.55
C THR A 159 41.02 18.68 -2.04
N THR A 160 41.30 17.46 -1.54
CA THR A 160 41.83 17.14 -0.20
C THR A 160 41.47 18.07 0.96
N ASP A 161 40.38 17.80 1.67
CA ASP A 161 40.34 18.02 3.13
C ASP A 161 39.24 17.19 3.84
N VAL A 162 39.22 17.27 5.16
CA VAL A 162 38.32 16.51 6.06
C VAL A 162 36.83 16.68 5.67
N VAL A 163 36.06 15.58 5.69
CA VAL A 163 34.60 15.65 5.48
C VAL A 163 33.95 16.42 6.64
N HIS A 164 33.59 17.68 6.37
CA HIS A 164 32.81 18.51 7.28
C HIS A 164 31.33 18.09 7.25
N TYR A 165 30.64 18.14 8.38
CA TYR A 165 29.20 17.86 8.48
C TYR A 165 28.48 19.08 9.06
N LYS A 166 27.39 19.50 8.41
CA LYS A 166 26.49 20.56 8.90
C LYS A 166 25.15 19.93 9.25
N PHE A 167 24.55 20.40 10.34
CA PHE A 167 23.20 20.01 10.71
C PHE A 167 22.20 20.88 9.95
N TYR A 168 21.31 20.26 9.20
CA TYR A 168 20.23 20.93 8.50
C TYR A 168 18.93 20.75 9.30
N PRO A 169 18.46 21.77 10.03
CA PRO A 169 17.26 21.67 10.86
C PRO A 169 16.00 21.54 10.00
N SER A 170 15.08 20.68 10.44
CA SER A 170 13.76 20.53 9.85
C SER A 170 12.90 21.79 10.05
N GLU A 171 11.79 21.88 9.32
CA GLU A 171 10.78 22.94 9.52
C GLU A 171 10.20 22.96 10.94
N ILE A 172 10.14 21.82 11.62
CA ILE A 172 9.70 21.72 13.02
C ILE A 172 10.71 22.42 13.93
N VAL A 173 12.01 22.14 13.77
CA VAL A 173 13.06 22.78 14.56
C VAL A 173 13.10 24.29 14.27
N ARG A 174 13.06 24.71 13.00
CA ARG A 174 13.04 26.14 12.64
C ARG A 174 11.84 26.86 13.24
N ALA A 175 10.65 26.27 13.18
CA ALA A 175 9.45 26.87 13.78
C ALA A 175 9.52 26.94 15.31
N MET A 176 10.15 25.96 15.96
CA MET A 176 10.37 25.96 17.40
C MET A 176 11.43 26.97 17.84
N GLU A 177 12.55 27.12 17.12
CA GLU A 177 13.59 28.12 17.42
C GLU A 177 13.11 29.55 17.10
N LYS A 178 12.61 29.75 15.88
CA LYS A 178 12.22 31.06 15.36
C LYS A 178 10.76 31.40 15.67
N GLY A 179 10.02 30.60 16.45
CA GLY A 179 8.67 30.94 16.93
C GLY A 179 7.68 31.26 15.81
N TYR A 180 7.47 30.31 14.91
CA TYR A 180 6.57 30.42 13.76
C TYR A 180 5.22 29.72 14.03
N LEU A 181 4.29 29.86 13.09
CA LEU A 181 3.14 28.98 12.98
C LEU A 181 3.53 27.75 12.14
N LEU A 182 3.58 26.58 12.77
CA LEU A 182 3.90 25.29 12.17
C LEU A 182 2.62 24.48 11.89
N GLU A 183 2.37 24.11 10.64
CA GLU A 183 1.35 23.10 10.31
C GLU A 183 1.97 21.70 10.17
N ILE A 184 1.58 20.75 11.04
CA ILE A 184 1.94 19.33 10.92
C ILE A 184 0.78 18.59 10.23
N GLN A 185 0.97 18.21 8.97
CA GLN A 185 -0.07 17.60 8.14
C GLN A 185 0.00 16.08 8.16
N GLU A 186 -1.14 15.47 8.50
CA GLU A 186 -1.39 14.03 8.49
C GLU A 186 -0.37 13.18 9.29
N PRO A 187 0.01 13.57 10.53
CA PRO A 187 1.00 12.81 11.33
C PRO A 187 0.56 11.36 11.61
N THR A 188 -0.74 11.09 11.57
CA THR A 188 -1.34 9.75 11.66
C THR A 188 -0.90 8.76 10.58
N VAL A 189 -0.27 9.25 9.49
CA VAL A 189 0.29 8.42 8.41
C VAL A 189 1.62 7.76 8.83
N ILE A 190 2.36 8.33 9.81
CA ILE A 190 3.70 7.88 10.19
C ILE A 190 3.67 6.47 10.82
N ARG A 191 4.44 5.54 10.25
CA ARG A 191 4.52 4.14 10.74
C ARG A 191 5.39 3.97 12.00
N ASP A 192 6.47 4.75 12.17
CA ASP A 192 7.29 4.67 13.39
C ASP A 192 6.65 5.51 14.51
N ALA A 193 5.96 4.85 15.43
CA ALA A 193 5.33 5.51 16.58
C ALA A 193 6.33 6.27 17.47
N SER A 194 7.63 5.92 17.45
CA SER A 194 8.67 6.65 18.21
C SER A 194 8.98 8.03 17.65
N VAL A 195 8.63 8.29 16.38
CA VAL A 195 8.70 9.62 15.76
C VAL A 195 7.58 10.51 16.28
N LEU A 196 6.35 9.97 16.35
CA LEU A 196 5.19 10.64 16.93
C LEU A 196 5.38 10.94 18.43
N VAL A 197 5.91 9.98 19.20
CA VAL A 197 6.23 10.20 20.62
C VAL A 197 7.29 11.29 20.81
N ALA A 198 8.23 11.43 19.87
CA ALA A 198 9.25 12.49 19.95
C ALA A 198 8.68 13.90 19.71
N LEU A 199 7.49 14.04 19.11
CA LEU A 199 6.75 15.31 19.03
C LEU A 199 6.07 15.70 20.36
N ASN A 200 5.88 14.79 21.32
CA ASN A 200 5.28 15.14 22.62
C ASN A 200 6.05 16.27 23.32
N SER A 201 7.39 16.19 23.31
CA SER A 201 8.26 17.22 23.91
C SER A 201 8.30 18.52 23.10
N ALA A 202 7.93 18.52 21.82
CA ALA A 202 7.75 19.75 21.03
C ALA A 202 6.46 20.49 21.41
N LEU A 203 5.43 19.73 21.80
CA LEU A 203 4.09 20.23 22.10
C LEU A 203 3.91 20.71 23.54
N GLU A 204 4.87 20.46 24.43
CA GLU A 204 4.85 20.99 25.79
C GLU A 204 5.19 22.49 25.85
N GLN A 205 4.64 23.20 26.85
CA GLN A 205 4.79 24.66 26.98
C GLN A 205 6.26 25.09 27.17
N ASN A 206 6.98 24.36 28.03
CA ASN A 206 8.44 24.47 28.21
C ASN A 206 9.17 23.40 27.38
N GLY A 207 8.59 23.02 26.23
CA GLY A 207 9.04 21.94 25.39
C GLY A 207 10.49 22.10 24.93
N MET A 208 11.22 20.99 24.89
CA MET A 208 12.62 20.95 24.46
C MET A 208 12.83 19.81 23.47
N LEU A 209 13.56 20.10 22.40
CA LEU A 209 14.04 19.11 21.44
C LEU A 209 15.53 18.88 21.63
N ASN A 210 15.90 17.62 21.84
CA ASN A 210 17.29 17.18 21.92
C ASN A 210 17.77 16.83 20.51
N LEU A 211 18.63 17.68 19.95
CA LEU A 211 19.24 17.51 18.64
C LEU A 211 20.71 17.09 18.79
N PRO A 212 21.34 16.51 17.75
CA PRO A 212 22.79 16.22 17.77
C PRO A 212 23.66 17.47 18.00
N THR A 213 23.15 18.66 17.68
CA THR A 213 23.80 19.95 17.85
C THR A 213 23.59 20.61 19.21
N GLY A 214 22.65 20.12 20.03
CA GLY A 214 22.29 20.74 21.30
C GLY A 214 20.80 20.64 21.63
N VAL A 215 20.34 21.47 22.58
CA VAL A 215 18.94 21.48 23.01
C VAL A 215 18.24 22.74 22.50
N VAL A 216 17.23 22.54 21.66
CA VAL A 216 16.35 23.60 21.18
C VAL A 216 15.18 23.73 22.15
N ARG A 217 14.95 24.93 22.67
CA ARG A 217 13.78 25.25 23.49
C ARG A 217 12.67 25.81 22.60
N ARG A 218 11.42 25.45 22.89
CA ARG A 218 10.25 26.04 22.23
C ARG A 218 10.23 27.56 22.46
N HIS A 219 10.24 28.33 21.39
CA HIS A 219 10.03 29.77 21.43
C HIS A 219 8.62 30.08 21.94
N PRO A 220 8.42 31.06 22.84
CA PRO A 220 7.12 31.33 23.46
C PRO A 220 6.02 31.70 22.46
N ASP A 221 6.39 32.23 21.29
CA ASP A 221 5.47 32.57 20.20
C ASP A 221 5.20 31.44 19.18
N CYS A 222 5.80 30.25 19.36
CA CYS A 222 5.56 29.12 18.45
C CYS A 222 4.12 28.61 18.60
N VAL A 223 3.37 28.57 17.49
CA VAL A 223 2.02 28.00 17.41
C VAL A 223 2.07 26.76 16.52
N VAL A 224 1.57 25.62 17.00
CA VAL A 224 1.54 24.36 16.25
C VAL A 224 0.09 24.01 15.90
N ILE A 225 -0.16 23.70 14.64
CA ILE A 225 -1.46 23.26 14.14
C ILE A 225 -1.30 21.86 13.55
N ILE A 226 -1.94 20.87 14.15
CA ILE A 226 -1.99 19.51 13.62
C ILE A 226 -3.23 19.40 12.73
N THR A 227 -3.08 18.97 11.47
CA THR A 227 -4.21 18.70 10.57
C THR A 227 -4.29 17.20 10.27
N THR A 228 -5.43 16.55 10.51
CA THR A 228 -5.58 15.10 10.25
C THR A 228 -6.96 14.70 9.70
N ASN A 229 -7.01 13.53 9.06
CA ASN A 229 -8.19 12.91 8.45
C ASN A 229 -8.74 11.81 9.39
N ARG A 230 -10.05 11.80 9.62
CA ARG A 230 -10.70 10.88 10.59
C ARG A 230 -10.72 9.42 10.13
N ASN A 231 -10.99 9.17 8.85
CA ASN A 231 -11.33 7.84 8.31
C ASN A 231 -10.45 7.41 7.11
N TYR A 232 -9.15 7.70 7.12
CA TYR A 232 -8.25 7.38 6.00
C TYR A 232 -7.60 5.99 6.17
N GLN A 233 -7.61 5.16 5.12
CA GLN A 233 -6.97 3.83 5.19
C GLN A 233 -5.46 3.95 5.38
N GLY A 234 -4.89 3.15 6.29
CA GLY A 234 -3.46 3.17 6.63
C GLY A 234 -3.06 4.24 7.65
N ASN A 235 -3.99 5.07 8.14
CA ASN A 235 -3.72 6.00 9.23
C ASN A 235 -3.96 5.33 10.58
N ARG A 236 -2.99 5.47 11.49
CA ARG A 236 -3.17 5.13 12.90
C ARG A 236 -3.93 6.24 13.63
N PRO A 237 -4.73 5.94 14.67
CA PRO A 237 -5.32 6.99 15.50
C PRO A 237 -4.21 7.87 16.10
N LEU A 238 -4.45 9.18 16.21
CA LEU A 238 -3.54 10.09 16.89
C LEU A 238 -3.37 9.62 18.35
N ASN A 239 -2.13 9.35 18.76
CA ASN A 239 -1.78 8.88 20.10
C ASN A 239 -2.45 9.77 21.17
N GLU A 240 -3.06 9.15 22.18
CA GLU A 240 -3.73 9.84 23.29
C GLU A 240 -2.82 10.88 23.95
N SER A 241 -1.52 10.59 24.11
CA SER A 241 -0.53 11.55 24.65
C SER A 241 -0.34 12.81 23.79
N LEU A 242 -0.52 12.72 22.46
CA LEU A 242 -0.49 13.88 21.56
C LEU A 242 -1.83 14.62 21.60
N ARG A 243 -2.96 13.89 21.68
CA ARG A 243 -4.31 14.47 21.74
C ARG A 243 -4.52 15.28 23.02
N ASP A 244 -4.03 14.79 24.16
CA ASP A 244 -4.07 15.48 25.47
C ASP A 244 -3.22 16.77 25.52
N ARG A 245 -2.21 16.90 24.65
CA ARG A 245 -1.38 18.11 24.51
C ARG A 245 -1.99 19.20 23.62
N MET A 246 -3.20 19.00 23.10
CA MET A 246 -3.91 19.98 22.26
C MET A 246 -4.81 20.85 23.13
N GLN A 247 -4.54 22.15 23.27
CA GLN A 247 -5.41 23.03 24.06
C GLN A 247 -6.71 23.40 23.33
N HIS A 248 -6.72 23.35 21.99
CA HIS A 248 -7.92 23.54 21.18
C HIS A 248 -8.07 22.40 20.17
N ALA A 249 -9.29 21.90 19.96
CA ALA A 249 -9.61 20.89 18.96
C ALA A 249 -10.92 21.22 18.22
N GLU A 250 -10.86 21.33 16.89
CA GLU A 250 -11.98 21.71 16.03
C GLU A 250 -12.35 20.58 15.06
N LYS A 251 -13.65 20.30 14.93
CA LYS A 251 -14.18 19.31 13.98
C LYS A 251 -14.48 19.95 12.64
N MET A 252 -13.71 19.58 11.62
CA MET A 252 -13.77 20.20 10.29
C MET A 252 -14.54 19.33 9.29
N ASP A 253 -15.87 19.33 9.40
CA ASP A 253 -16.78 18.62 8.48
C ASP A 253 -17.05 19.41 7.18
N LEU A 254 -17.92 18.88 6.32
CA LEU A 254 -18.45 19.60 5.16
C LEU A 254 -19.36 20.76 5.64
N PRO A 255 -19.14 22.02 5.19
CA PRO A 255 -19.88 23.17 5.72
C PRO A 255 -21.32 23.22 5.22
N GLU A 256 -22.14 24.09 5.84
CA GLU A 256 -23.53 24.27 5.45
C GLU A 256 -23.73 24.70 3.99
N LEU A 257 -24.89 24.36 3.42
CA LEU A 257 -25.15 24.50 1.97
C LEU A 257 -24.91 25.92 1.46
N SER A 258 -25.40 26.92 2.18
CA SER A 258 -25.19 28.34 1.88
C SER A 258 -23.71 28.72 1.86
N VAL A 259 -22.92 28.18 2.79
CA VAL A 259 -21.47 28.39 2.90
C VAL A 259 -20.72 27.64 1.78
N MET A 260 -21.15 26.42 1.42
CA MET A 260 -20.62 25.71 0.25
C MET A 260 -20.80 26.55 -1.02
N VAL A 261 -22.03 27.02 -1.27
CA VAL A 261 -22.36 27.84 -2.45
C VAL A 261 -21.57 29.14 -2.46
N ALA A 262 -21.57 29.90 -1.37
CA ALA A 262 -20.81 31.14 -1.25
C ALA A 262 -19.31 30.94 -1.54
N ARG A 263 -18.68 29.92 -0.94
CA ARG A 263 -17.26 29.58 -1.18
C ARG A 263 -17.03 29.13 -2.62
N GLY A 264 -17.97 28.40 -3.21
CA GLY A 264 -17.93 27.91 -4.58
C GLY A 264 -17.92 29.04 -5.61
N LEU A 265 -18.88 29.96 -5.50
CA LEU A 265 -18.99 31.13 -6.36
C LEU A 265 -17.76 32.04 -6.23
N ALA A 266 -17.33 32.37 -5.00
CA ALA A 266 -16.17 33.22 -4.77
C ALA A 266 -14.83 32.62 -5.26
N LYS A 267 -14.65 31.29 -5.15
CA LYS A 267 -13.41 30.62 -5.57
C LYS A 267 -13.33 30.31 -7.06
N THR A 268 -14.46 30.01 -7.70
CA THR A 268 -14.48 29.68 -9.13
C THR A 268 -14.79 30.89 -10.01
N GLY A 269 -15.43 31.93 -9.46
CA GLY A 269 -16.02 33.02 -10.26
C GLY A 269 -17.18 32.56 -11.14
N PHE A 270 -17.83 31.44 -10.80
CA PHE A 270 -19.09 31.02 -11.40
C PHE A 270 -20.21 31.94 -10.91
N GLN A 271 -21.19 32.26 -11.76
CA GLN A 271 -22.21 33.28 -11.46
C GLN A 271 -23.60 32.69 -11.17
N ASP A 272 -23.91 31.48 -11.65
CA ASP A 272 -25.24 30.90 -11.41
C ASP A 272 -25.32 30.22 -10.04
N GLN A 273 -25.97 30.93 -9.11
CA GLN A 273 -26.25 30.45 -7.77
C GLN A 273 -27.23 29.26 -7.73
N ALA A 274 -28.17 29.14 -8.68
CA ALA A 274 -29.16 28.05 -8.69
C ALA A 274 -28.50 26.72 -9.10
N ILE A 275 -27.72 26.71 -10.19
CA ILE A 275 -26.91 25.55 -10.57
C ILE A 275 -25.88 25.23 -9.48
N ALA A 276 -25.22 26.23 -8.89
CA ALA A 276 -24.28 25.99 -7.79
C ALA A 276 -24.94 25.37 -6.56
N SER A 277 -26.16 25.80 -6.18
CA SER A 277 -26.94 25.19 -5.09
C SER A 277 -27.20 23.72 -5.36
N LYS A 278 -27.76 23.37 -6.53
CA LYS A 278 -28.07 21.98 -6.86
C LYS A 278 -26.83 21.10 -6.95
N MET A 279 -25.70 21.63 -7.44
CA MET A 279 -24.42 20.93 -7.39
C MET A 279 -23.89 20.73 -5.97
N ALA A 280 -24.10 21.69 -5.05
CA ALA A 280 -23.73 21.54 -3.65
C ALA A 280 -24.65 20.56 -2.89
N GLU A 281 -25.95 20.57 -3.18
CA GLU A 281 -26.93 19.60 -2.65
C GLU A 281 -26.54 18.16 -3.05
N ILE A 282 -26.19 17.94 -4.32
CA ILE A 282 -25.69 16.65 -4.82
C ILE A 282 -24.41 16.20 -4.10
N ILE A 283 -23.49 17.12 -3.82
CA ILE A 283 -22.26 16.81 -3.07
C ILE A 283 -22.58 16.41 -1.62
N ARG A 284 -23.50 17.11 -0.93
CA ARG A 284 -23.95 16.74 0.43
C ARG A 284 -24.66 15.39 0.45
N LEU A 285 -25.50 15.11 -0.54
CA LEU A 285 -26.17 13.82 -0.68
C LEU A 285 -25.15 12.70 -0.85
N LEU A 286 -24.21 12.84 -1.79
CA LEU A 286 -23.15 11.86 -2.03
C LEU A 286 -22.25 11.64 -0.81
N ASP A 287 -21.91 12.69 -0.06
CA ASP A 287 -21.15 12.54 1.19
C ASP A 287 -21.94 11.74 2.26
N THR A 288 -23.22 12.04 2.39
CA THR A 288 -24.12 11.37 3.35
C THR A 288 -24.33 9.90 2.96
N SER A 289 -24.60 9.63 1.68
CA SER A 289 -24.76 8.29 1.13
C SER A 289 -23.48 7.46 1.19
N ALA A 290 -22.31 8.08 0.97
CA ALA A 290 -21.03 7.40 1.12
C ALA A 290 -20.80 6.94 2.57
N ARG A 291 -21.00 7.84 3.54
CA ARG A 291 -20.90 7.51 4.98
C ARG A 291 -21.90 6.42 5.40
N ALA A 292 -23.14 6.51 4.94
CA ALA A 292 -24.19 5.54 5.28
C ALA A 292 -23.90 4.12 4.77
N ASN A 293 -23.22 4.00 3.62
CA ASN A 293 -22.86 2.72 3.01
C ASN A 293 -21.40 2.30 3.28
N ALA A 294 -20.71 2.96 4.24
CA ALA A 294 -19.29 2.74 4.56
C ALA A 294 -18.31 2.87 3.37
N ILE A 295 -18.70 3.60 2.33
CA ILE A 295 -17.84 3.92 1.17
C ILE A 295 -16.70 4.82 1.63
N LYS A 296 -15.47 4.47 1.25
CA LYS A 296 -14.24 5.03 1.84
C LYS A 296 -13.88 6.43 1.35
N GLY A 297 -14.28 6.79 0.13
CA GLY A 297 -13.98 8.10 -0.45
C GLY A 297 -14.99 9.19 -0.05
N VAL A 298 -14.54 10.45 -0.12
CA VAL A 298 -15.26 11.61 0.45
C VAL A 298 -15.72 12.58 -0.64
N ALA A 299 -16.99 13.01 -0.59
CA ALA A 299 -17.50 14.08 -1.45
C ALA A 299 -17.20 15.47 -0.85
N GLY A 300 -15.92 15.85 -0.84
CA GLY A 300 -15.48 17.11 -0.24
C GLY A 300 -15.67 18.37 -1.10
N MET A 301 -15.54 19.55 -0.46
CA MET A 301 -15.51 20.87 -1.11
C MET A 301 -14.53 20.95 -2.30
N ARG A 302 -13.42 20.20 -2.25
CA ARG A 302 -12.44 20.11 -3.34
C ARG A 302 -13.07 19.58 -4.64
N SER A 303 -13.86 18.51 -4.56
CA SER A 303 -14.55 17.93 -5.72
C SER A 303 -15.62 18.88 -6.25
N TYR A 304 -16.38 19.52 -5.35
CA TYR A 304 -17.35 20.57 -5.70
C TYR A 304 -16.72 21.75 -6.47
N PHE A 305 -15.59 22.30 -6.00
CA PHE A 305 -14.88 23.39 -6.71
C PHE A 305 -14.45 22.98 -8.13
N TYR A 306 -13.89 21.78 -8.29
CA TYR A 306 -13.47 21.30 -9.61
C TYR A 306 -14.66 21.01 -10.53
N TRP A 307 -15.79 20.54 -9.99
CA TRP A 307 -17.00 20.31 -10.76
C TRP A 307 -17.62 21.63 -11.24
N LEU A 308 -17.81 22.61 -10.34
CA LEU A 308 -18.22 23.98 -10.69
C LEU A 308 -17.33 24.59 -11.79
N ASN A 309 -16.01 24.49 -11.65
CA ASN A 309 -15.08 25.07 -12.61
C ASN A 309 -15.20 24.42 -14.00
N THR A 310 -15.61 23.15 -14.10
CA THR A 310 -15.87 22.51 -15.40
C THR A 310 -17.14 23.03 -16.07
N VAL A 311 -18.19 23.31 -15.28
CA VAL A 311 -19.44 23.90 -15.76
C VAL A 311 -19.23 25.35 -16.20
N LYS A 312 -18.44 26.12 -15.44
CA LYS A 312 -17.97 27.47 -15.84
C LYS A 312 -17.29 27.45 -17.21
N ASN A 313 -16.51 26.41 -17.50
CA ASN A 313 -15.83 26.22 -18.78
C ASN A 313 -16.73 25.60 -19.87
N GLY A 314 -18.06 25.67 -19.71
CA GLY A 314 -19.05 25.26 -20.71
C GLY A 314 -19.36 23.75 -20.76
N GLN A 315 -18.76 22.93 -19.91
CA GLN A 315 -19.00 21.48 -19.90
C GLN A 315 -20.34 21.14 -19.22
N SER A 316 -20.97 20.04 -19.65
CA SER A 316 -22.22 19.56 -19.05
C SER A 316 -21.97 19.07 -17.61
N PRO A 317 -22.69 19.58 -16.58
CA PRO A 317 -22.53 19.11 -15.20
C PRO A 317 -22.80 17.62 -15.06
N LEU A 318 -23.78 17.10 -15.83
CA LEU A 318 -24.17 15.69 -15.80
C LEU A 318 -23.04 14.79 -16.33
N ASN A 319 -22.39 15.19 -17.43
CA ASN A 319 -21.34 14.40 -18.06
C ASN A 319 -20.04 14.43 -17.23
N THR A 320 -19.79 15.54 -16.51
CA THR A 320 -18.58 15.69 -15.68
C THR A 320 -18.73 15.14 -14.27
N LEU A 321 -19.95 14.85 -13.79
CA LEU A 321 -20.21 14.32 -12.44
C LEU A 321 -19.38 13.06 -12.14
N ALA A 322 -19.40 12.07 -13.05
CA ALA A 322 -18.68 10.81 -12.87
C ALA A 322 -17.17 11.04 -12.66
N VAL A 323 -16.53 11.77 -13.58
CA VAL A 323 -15.06 12.01 -13.59
C VAL A 323 -14.57 13.09 -12.62
N LYS A 324 -15.46 13.96 -12.10
CA LYS A 324 -15.08 15.01 -11.13
C LYS A 324 -15.47 14.70 -9.69
N VAL A 325 -16.46 13.84 -9.50
CA VAL A 325 -17.01 13.46 -8.18
C VAL A 325 -16.97 11.94 -8.00
N LEU A 326 -17.80 11.17 -8.70
CA LEU A 326 -18.05 9.75 -8.36
C LEU A 326 -16.78 8.89 -8.37
N TYR A 327 -15.97 8.93 -9.43
CA TYR A 327 -14.71 8.18 -9.52
C TYR A 327 -13.59 8.68 -8.59
N LYS A 328 -13.85 9.72 -7.78
CA LYS A 328 -12.99 10.12 -6.66
C LYS A 328 -13.51 9.66 -5.30
N LEU A 329 -14.78 9.26 -5.22
CA LEU A 329 -15.31 8.54 -4.06
C LEU A 329 -14.94 7.06 -4.17
N THR A 330 -15.23 6.45 -5.32
CA THR A 330 -14.99 5.03 -5.55
C THR A 330 -14.97 4.66 -7.03
N THR A 331 -14.29 3.55 -7.35
CA THR A 331 -14.32 2.89 -8.66
C THR A 331 -14.95 1.51 -8.59
N ASP A 332 -15.45 1.10 -7.42
CA ASP A 332 -16.14 -0.18 -7.25
C ASP A 332 -17.54 -0.14 -7.92
N PRO A 333 -17.90 -1.11 -8.77
CA PRO A 333 -19.18 -1.08 -9.50
C PRO A 333 -20.43 -1.14 -8.61
N ASP A 334 -20.36 -1.79 -7.44
CA ASP A 334 -21.50 -1.96 -6.55
C ASP A 334 -21.64 -0.74 -5.63
N GLU A 335 -20.53 -0.19 -5.11
CA GLU A 335 -20.54 1.10 -4.41
C GLU A 335 -21.02 2.25 -5.32
N LEU A 336 -20.61 2.25 -6.61
CA LEU A 336 -21.11 3.19 -7.60
C LEU A 336 -22.61 3.03 -7.88
N ARG A 337 -23.14 1.79 -7.86
CA ARG A 337 -24.58 1.55 -8.02
C ARG A 337 -25.36 2.17 -6.87
N LEU A 338 -24.93 1.96 -5.62
CA LEU A 338 -25.56 2.56 -4.43
C LEU A 338 -25.57 4.09 -4.47
N LEU A 339 -24.46 4.72 -4.90
CA LEU A 339 -24.40 6.18 -5.07
C LEU A 339 -25.32 6.67 -6.20
N GLN A 340 -25.46 5.92 -7.28
CA GLN A 340 -26.35 6.26 -8.39
C GLN A 340 -27.83 6.10 -8.00
N GLU A 341 -28.20 5.02 -7.30
CA GLU A 341 -29.55 4.81 -6.76
C GLU A 341 -29.96 5.95 -5.82
N ALA A 342 -29.07 6.42 -4.94
CA ALA A 342 -29.32 7.57 -4.07
C ALA A 342 -29.54 8.87 -4.86
N LEU A 343 -28.76 9.09 -5.93
CA LEU A 343 -28.93 10.25 -6.82
C LEU A 343 -30.27 10.20 -7.56
N ASP A 344 -30.67 9.03 -8.06
CA ASP A 344 -31.90 8.86 -8.83
C ASP A 344 -33.14 9.00 -7.94
N GLN A 345 -33.12 8.44 -6.73
CA GLN A 345 -34.17 8.63 -5.71
C GLN A 345 -34.33 10.10 -5.26
N SER A 346 -33.27 10.90 -5.34
CA SER A 346 -33.30 12.31 -4.90
C SER A 346 -33.91 13.28 -5.92
N GLU A 347 -34.09 12.85 -7.18
CA GLU A 347 -34.44 13.68 -8.34
C GLU A 347 -33.49 14.87 -8.65
N LEU A 348 -32.44 15.12 -7.85
CA LEU A 348 -31.56 16.30 -7.98
C LEU A 348 -30.87 16.36 -9.35
N LEU A 349 -30.58 15.22 -9.97
CA LEU A 349 -30.03 15.16 -11.34
C LEU A 349 -31.02 15.66 -12.40
N LEU A 350 -32.33 15.42 -12.21
CA LEU A 350 -33.40 15.90 -13.10
C LEU A 350 -33.60 17.40 -12.93
N GLU A 351 -33.55 17.92 -11.70
CA GLU A 351 -33.60 19.36 -11.44
C GLU A 351 -32.39 20.09 -12.03
N LEU A 352 -31.18 19.58 -11.80
CA LEU A 352 -29.95 20.13 -12.39
C LEU A 352 -29.99 20.09 -13.92
N ARG A 353 -30.54 19.02 -14.52
CA ARG A 353 -30.78 18.93 -15.97
C ARG A 353 -31.72 20.03 -16.45
N ARG A 354 -32.86 20.25 -15.78
CA ARG A 354 -33.85 21.29 -16.13
C ARG A 354 -33.23 22.69 -16.10
N LEU A 355 -32.50 23.03 -15.02
CA LEU A 355 -31.81 24.34 -14.90
C LEU A 355 -30.78 24.55 -16.01
N TYR A 356 -29.91 23.56 -16.26
CA TYR A 356 -28.84 23.67 -17.26
C TYR A 356 -29.38 23.69 -18.70
N GLN A 357 -30.44 22.95 -19.01
CA GLN A 357 -31.10 23.01 -20.32
C GLN A 357 -31.80 24.35 -20.55
N GLY A 358 -32.40 24.95 -19.52
CA GLY A 358 -32.96 26.30 -19.57
C GLY A 358 -31.93 27.37 -19.97
N GLN A 359 -30.67 27.22 -19.56
CA GLN A 359 -29.59 28.15 -19.95
C GLN A 359 -29.13 28.01 -21.40
N LYS A 360 -29.08 26.78 -21.95
CA LYS A 360 -28.70 26.58 -23.37
C LYS A 360 -29.66 27.27 -24.36
N MET A 361 -30.86 27.62 -23.93
CA MET A 361 -31.82 28.40 -24.70
C MET A 361 -31.53 29.92 -24.69
N SER A 362 -30.80 30.46 -23.70
CA SER A 362 -30.50 31.90 -23.61
C SER A 362 -29.18 32.31 -24.29
N HIS A 363 -28.18 31.42 -24.31
CA HIS A 363 -26.83 31.71 -24.85
C HIS A 363 -26.62 31.23 -26.29
N ARG A 364 -27.55 31.57 -27.20
CA ARG A 364 -27.29 31.50 -28.66
C ARG A 364 -26.59 32.77 -29.16
N GLN A 365 -25.30 32.91 -28.86
CA GLN A 365 -24.41 33.67 -29.74
C GLN A 365 -23.80 32.69 -30.75
N PRO A 366 -23.93 32.91 -32.07
CA PRO A 366 -23.35 32.01 -33.05
C PRO A 366 -21.83 32.12 -33.00
N ILE A 367 -21.16 30.99 -32.73
CA ILE A 367 -19.70 30.89 -32.85
C ILE A 367 -19.37 31.02 -34.34
N GLN A 368 -18.87 32.18 -34.74
CA GLN A 368 -18.47 32.44 -36.11
C GLN A 368 -17.13 31.73 -36.36
N GLY A 369 -17.20 30.51 -36.88
CA GLY A 369 -16.03 29.72 -37.24
C GLY A 369 -15.14 30.48 -38.23
N ARG A 370 -13.82 30.51 -37.96
CA ARG A 370 -12.85 31.14 -38.85
C ARG A 370 -12.83 30.40 -40.19
N ILE A 371 -13.14 31.13 -41.27
CA ILE A 371 -12.95 30.64 -42.64
C ILE A 371 -11.45 30.64 -42.94
N VAL A 372 -10.94 29.52 -43.45
CA VAL A 372 -9.55 29.33 -43.88
C VAL A 372 -9.41 29.77 -45.33
N SER A 373 -8.29 30.40 -45.72
CA SER A 373 -8.05 30.79 -47.12
C SER A 373 -7.72 29.56 -47.98
N ALA A 374 -8.01 29.63 -49.28
CA ALA A 374 -7.74 28.52 -50.22
C ALA A 374 -6.28 28.02 -50.15
N GLU A 375 -5.33 28.95 -50.08
CA GLU A 375 -3.89 28.64 -49.96
C GLU A 375 -3.54 27.84 -48.68
N GLU A 376 -4.23 28.09 -47.56
CA GLU A 376 -4.03 27.34 -46.30
C GLU A 376 -4.77 25.98 -46.29
N ALA A 377 -5.77 25.80 -47.17
CA ALA A 377 -6.46 24.52 -47.39
C ALA A 377 -5.66 23.60 -48.33
N ASP A 378 -5.16 24.13 -49.46
CA ASP A 378 -4.32 23.40 -50.42
C ASP A 378 -3.02 22.90 -49.76
N ALA A 379 -2.37 23.75 -48.95
CA ALA A 379 -1.17 23.37 -48.19
C ALA A 379 -1.40 22.24 -47.17
N ARG A 380 -2.66 21.85 -46.91
CA ARG A 380 -3.05 20.79 -45.97
C ARG A 380 -3.81 19.63 -46.62
N ASN A 381 -3.89 19.58 -47.97
CA ASN A 381 -4.65 18.56 -48.72
C ASN A 381 -6.10 18.37 -48.21
N ILE A 382 -6.83 19.47 -48.02
CA ILE A 382 -8.25 19.42 -47.66
C ILE A 382 -9.09 19.55 -48.93
N GLU A 383 -9.39 18.43 -49.58
CA GLU A 383 -10.35 18.38 -50.70
C GLU A 383 -11.78 18.71 -50.20
N GLU A 384 -12.60 19.29 -51.09
CA GLU A 384 -13.75 20.13 -50.71
C GLU A 384 -14.83 19.48 -49.83
N ALA A 385 -15.42 20.31 -48.97
CA ALA A 385 -16.52 19.94 -48.09
C ALA A 385 -17.88 19.86 -48.81
N SER A 386 -18.73 18.92 -48.40
CA SER A 386 -20.18 18.99 -48.64
C SER A 386 -20.92 19.28 -47.35
N LEU A 387 -21.69 20.38 -47.36
CA LEU A 387 -22.53 20.84 -46.26
C LEU A 387 -23.86 20.08 -46.23
N GLN A 388 -24.20 19.47 -45.09
CA GLN A 388 -25.60 19.38 -44.65
C GLN A 388 -25.73 19.80 -43.19
N VAL A 389 -26.22 21.03 -42.98
CA VAL A 389 -26.82 21.46 -41.72
C VAL A 389 -28.33 21.22 -41.85
N GLY A 390 -28.86 20.26 -41.09
CA GLY A 390 -30.28 19.93 -41.05
C GLY A 390 -30.72 19.64 -39.62
N THR A 391 -31.75 20.31 -39.14
CA THR A 391 -32.15 20.31 -37.72
C THR A 391 -33.10 19.18 -37.34
N ALA A 392 -32.77 18.51 -36.23
CA ALA A 392 -33.67 17.91 -35.22
C ALA A 392 -34.96 17.17 -35.65
N ALA A 393 -35.01 15.86 -35.38
CA ALA A 393 -36.21 15.16 -34.94
C ALA A 393 -35.89 13.83 -34.20
N SER A 394 -36.68 13.55 -33.16
CA SER A 394 -37.08 12.24 -32.61
C SER A 394 -36.19 10.99 -32.80
N THR A 395 -35.81 10.37 -31.68
CA THR A 395 -35.66 8.91 -31.57
C THR A 395 -36.46 8.40 -30.38
N GLU A 396 -37.64 7.86 -30.68
CA GLU A 396 -38.36 6.88 -29.85
C GLU A 396 -38.66 5.68 -30.74
N GLU A 397 -38.53 4.47 -30.18
CA GLU A 397 -39.02 3.16 -30.66
C GLU A 397 -38.67 2.74 -32.11
N THR A 398 -37.95 1.64 -32.34
CA THR A 398 -38.48 0.26 -32.16
C THR A 398 -37.35 -0.78 -32.28
N ALA A 399 -37.66 -2.05 -32.01
CA ALA A 399 -36.70 -3.16 -31.88
C ALA A 399 -36.53 -4.01 -33.15
N GLU A 400 -35.34 -4.59 -33.32
CA GLU A 400 -35.04 -5.78 -34.15
C GLU A 400 -33.93 -6.57 -33.41
N THR A 401 -34.27 -7.65 -32.68
CA THR A 401 -34.18 -9.07 -33.10
C THR A 401 -32.82 -9.53 -33.64
N LEU A 402 -32.17 -10.40 -32.84
CA LEU A 402 -31.01 -11.19 -33.23
C LEU A 402 -31.43 -12.35 -34.14
N GLU A 403 -30.79 -12.51 -35.30
CA GLU A 403 -30.86 -13.74 -36.09
C GLU A 403 -29.63 -14.63 -35.86
N THR A 404 -29.90 -15.93 -35.71
CA THR A 404 -28.92 -17.02 -35.57
C THR A 404 -28.50 -17.59 -36.92
N PRO A 405 -27.25 -18.02 -37.13
CA PRO A 405 -26.90 -18.92 -38.23
C PRO A 405 -27.17 -20.38 -37.85
N GLU A 406 -27.86 -21.10 -38.73
CA GLU A 406 -28.18 -22.53 -38.57
C GLU A 406 -26.99 -23.46 -38.80
N VAL A 407 -27.12 -24.67 -38.25
CA VAL A 407 -26.18 -25.80 -38.40
C VAL A 407 -26.58 -26.66 -39.60
N LEU A 408 -25.61 -27.13 -40.38
CA LEU A 408 -25.82 -28.18 -41.38
C LEU A 408 -25.21 -29.50 -40.93
N ASP A 409 -26.02 -30.55 -41.05
CA ASP A 409 -25.84 -31.87 -40.44
C ASP A 409 -25.12 -32.85 -41.40
N THR A 410 -24.28 -33.74 -40.85
CA THR A 410 -23.92 -35.01 -41.51
C THR A 410 -23.71 -36.09 -40.46
N GLN A 411 -24.49 -37.16 -40.61
CA GLN A 411 -24.56 -38.32 -39.74
C GLN A 411 -23.39 -39.30 -39.97
N GLU A 412 -22.96 -40.02 -38.93
CA GLU A 412 -22.93 -41.49 -38.97
C GLU A 412 -22.78 -42.12 -37.56
N THR A 413 -23.84 -42.87 -37.19
CA THR A 413 -23.90 -44.08 -36.33
C THR A 413 -22.73 -44.48 -35.41
N ASN A 414 -23.06 -44.80 -34.14
CA ASN A 414 -23.01 -46.20 -33.65
C ASN A 414 -23.82 -46.39 -32.35
N GLN A 415 -24.15 -47.66 -32.07
CA GLN A 415 -25.20 -48.10 -31.13
C GLN A 415 -24.65 -48.63 -29.79
N ASP A 416 -25.53 -48.66 -28.77
CA ASP A 416 -25.64 -49.60 -27.62
C ASP A 416 -24.39 -49.73 -26.68
N ASP A 417 -24.48 -50.02 -25.38
CA ASP A 417 -25.42 -50.85 -24.61
C ASP A 417 -26.00 -50.19 -23.34
N GLN A 418 -27.10 -50.77 -22.85
CA GLN A 418 -27.71 -50.52 -21.53
C GLN A 418 -27.34 -51.62 -20.54
N GLU A 419 -27.22 -51.30 -19.24
CA GLU A 419 -27.54 -52.27 -18.17
C GLU A 419 -27.97 -51.56 -16.87
N ALA A 420 -28.78 -52.24 -16.05
CA ALA A 420 -29.33 -51.77 -14.77
C ALA A 420 -29.01 -52.81 -13.65
N VAL A 421 -29.39 -52.71 -12.37
CA VAL A 421 -30.45 -52.02 -11.58
C VAL A 421 -29.90 -51.88 -10.13
N PRO A 422 -30.62 -51.65 -9.00
CA PRO A 422 -32.01 -51.18 -8.75
C PRO A 422 -32.10 -50.05 -7.67
N GLN A 423 -33.34 -49.67 -7.33
CA GLN A 423 -33.74 -48.94 -6.12
C GLN A 423 -33.87 -49.88 -4.90
N ASP A 424 -33.88 -49.35 -3.66
CA ASP A 424 -34.86 -49.79 -2.64
C ASP A 424 -35.02 -48.82 -1.44
N THR A 425 -36.27 -48.76 -0.94
CA THR A 425 -36.83 -48.37 0.39
C THR A 425 -36.00 -47.54 1.41
N ILE A 426 -36.47 -46.38 1.91
CA ILE A 426 -37.56 -46.10 2.90
C ILE A 426 -37.24 -46.54 4.34
N ASP A 427 -37.06 -45.55 5.23
CA ASP A 427 -37.45 -45.40 6.65
C ASP A 427 -36.62 -44.22 7.25
N GLY A 428 -37.05 -43.38 8.21
CA GLY A 428 -38.33 -43.21 8.91
C GLY A 428 -38.10 -42.54 10.30
N ASP A 429 -38.57 -41.29 10.49
CA ASP A 429 -38.63 -40.48 11.75
C ASP A 429 -37.34 -40.33 12.62
N SER A 430 -37.10 -39.25 13.38
CA SER A 430 -38.02 -38.45 14.20
C SER A 430 -37.56 -37.01 14.42
N LEU A 431 -38.50 -36.10 14.71
CA LEU A 431 -38.28 -34.75 15.25
C LEU A 431 -38.43 -34.75 16.79
N GLU A 432 -37.70 -33.87 17.50
CA GLU A 432 -38.12 -33.11 18.71
C GLU A 432 -36.88 -32.38 19.30
N SER A 433 -36.80 -31.04 19.27
CA SER A 433 -37.38 -30.04 20.18
C SER A 433 -36.47 -29.63 21.36
N GLN A 434 -35.90 -28.42 21.23
CA GLN A 434 -35.89 -27.32 22.21
C GLN A 434 -36.00 -27.64 23.71
N HIS A 435 -35.09 -27.09 24.53
CA HIS A 435 -35.44 -26.05 25.52
C HIS A 435 -34.21 -25.37 26.15
N SER A 436 -34.42 -24.14 26.63
CA SER A 436 -33.48 -23.30 27.37
C SER A 436 -33.68 -23.41 28.89
N SER A 437 -32.63 -23.21 29.68
CA SER A 437 -32.75 -22.55 31.00
C SER A 437 -31.43 -21.97 31.47
N ASP A 438 -31.47 -20.71 31.87
CA ASP A 438 -30.44 -19.99 32.61
C ASP A 438 -30.59 -20.28 34.11
N GLU A 439 -29.49 -20.52 34.84
CA GLU A 439 -29.42 -20.31 36.29
C GLU A 439 -27.95 -20.39 36.78
N GLY A 440 -27.53 -19.44 37.60
CA GLY A 440 -26.19 -19.38 38.18
C GLY A 440 -26.21 -19.47 39.70
N HIS A 441 -25.27 -20.22 40.29
CA HIS A 441 -24.86 -20.04 41.68
C HIS A 441 -23.39 -20.44 41.91
N THR A 442 -22.88 -20.16 43.10
CA THR A 442 -21.48 -19.75 43.34
C THR A 442 -20.56 -20.77 43.99
N LYS A 443 -19.27 -20.70 43.61
CA LYS A 443 -18.05 -21.06 44.39
C LYS A 443 -17.95 -22.47 45.02
N GLU A 444 -16.90 -23.20 44.68
CA GLU A 444 -15.67 -23.28 45.49
C GLU A 444 -14.53 -23.94 44.69
N GLY A 445 -13.28 -23.72 45.10
CA GLY A 445 -12.10 -24.12 44.31
C GLY A 445 -11.54 -25.49 44.70
N SER A 446 -11.10 -26.25 43.71
CA SER A 446 -10.13 -27.34 43.87
C SER A 446 -9.21 -27.41 42.66
N GLU A 447 -7.92 -27.66 42.91
CA GLU A 447 -6.88 -27.65 41.88
C GLU A 447 -6.99 -28.91 41.01
N GLN A 448 -7.23 -28.75 39.70
CA GLN A 448 -7.02 -29.81 38.72
C GLN A 448 -6.31 -29.30 37.47
N SER A 449 -5.29 -30.05 37.10
CA SER A 449 -4.58 -30.11 35.81
C SER A 449 -5.08 -29.20 34.68
N ALA A 450 -4.17 -28.37 34.15
CA ALA A 450 -4.36 -27.67 32.89
C ALA A 450 -4.79 -28.64 31.78
N GLN A 451 -6.00 -28.44 31.24
CA GLN A 451 -6.49 -29.14 30.06
C GLN A 451 -5.86 -28.52 28.81
N GLU A 452 -5.40 -29.38 27.90
CA GLU A 452 -4.95 -28.96 26.57
C GLU A 452 -6.14 -28.41 25.75
N PRO A 453 -5.91 -27.43 24.85
CA PRO A 453 -6.99 -26.87 24.04
C PRO A 453 -7.53 -27.92 23.06
N SER A 454 -8.86 -28.07 23.01
CA SER A 454 -9.54 -29.07 22.20
C SER A 454 -9.50 -28.74 20.70
N SER A 455 -8.56 -29.32 19.97
CA SER A 455 -8.57 -29.36 18.50
C SER A 455 -9.64 -30.35 18.00
N GLN A 456 -10.59 -29.86 17.19
CA GLN A 456 -11.55 -30.71 16.48
C GLN A 456 -10.80 -31.49 15.38
N HIS A 457 -10.48 -32.77 15.63
CA HIS A 457 -9.93 -33.65 14.61
C HIS A 457 -11.00 -34.09 13.60
N LEU A 458 -10.71 -33.94 12.31
CA LEU A 458 -11.58 -34.42 11.23
C LEU A 458 -11.68 -35.94 11.21
N SER A 459 -12.88 -36.50 11.01
CA SER A 459 -13.03 -37.93 10.77
C SER A 459 -12.45 -38.34 9.40
N ILE A 460 -12.13 -39.63 9.27
CA ILE A 460 -11.56 -40.20 8.04
C ILE A 460 -12.56 -40.06 6.86
N GLU A 461 -13.86 -40.01 7.12
CA GLU A 461 -14.89 -39.90 6.08
C GLU A 461 -15.07 -38.47 5.60
N GLU A 462 -15.16 -37.50 6.51
CA GLU A 462 -15.15 -36.06 6.18
C GLU A 462 -13.88 -35.69 5.39
N PHE A 463 -12.71 -36.16 5.85
CA PHE A 463 -11.45 -35.95 5.17
C PHE A 463 -11.43 -36.51 3.74
N ARG A 464 -12.04 -37.68 3.50
CA ARG A 464 -12.18 -38.28 2.16
C ARG A 464 -13.16 -37.52 1.25
N GLN A 465 -14.11 -36.77 1.81
CA GLN A 465 -14.99 -35.88 1.05
C GLN A 465 -14.24 -34.60 0.68
N LEU A 466 -13.60 -33.95 1.65
CA LEU A 466 -12.74 -32.78 1.46
C LEU A 466 -11.65 -33.02 0.40
N ASP A 467 -11.00 -34.19 0.42
CA ASP A 467 -9.99 -34.57 -0.58
C ASP A 467 -10.52 -34.59 -2.03
N LYS A 468 -11.80 -34.91 -2.25
CA LYS A 468 -12.40 -34.89 -3.59
C LYS A 468 -12.65 -33.47 -4.08
N GLU A 469 -13.13 -32.60 -3.20
CA GLU A 469 -13.43 -31.20 -3.50
C GLU A 469 -12.16 -30.41 -3.77
N VAL A 470 -11.18 -30.51 -2.85
CA VAL A 470 -9.84 -29.93 -2.99
C VAL A 470 -9.17 -30.40 -4.28
N ARG A 471 -9.28 -31.69 -4.64
CA ARG A 471 -8.75 -32.19 -5.93
C ARG A 471 -9.38 -31.47 -7.13
N LYS A 472 -10.70 -31.26 -7.12
CA LYS A 472 -11.41 -30.60 -8.24
C LYS A 472 -10.94 -29.15 -8.38
N GLN A 473 -10.90 -28.42 -7.26
CA GLN A 473 -10.46 -27.02 -7.20
C GLN A 473 -8.98 -26.87 -7.63
N ALA A 474 -8.07 -27.64 -7.04
CA ALA A 474 -6.65 -27.56 -7.37
C ALA A 474 -6.35 -27.87 -8.85
N ASN A 475 -7.11 -28.78 -9.49
CA ASN A 475 -7.01 -29.02 -10.94
C ASN A 475 -7.48 -27.82 -11.78
N GLN A 476 -8.46 -27.05 -11.32
CA GLN A 476 -8.92 -25.84 -12.02
C GLN A 476 -7.89 -24.72 -11.89
N GLU A 477 -7.44 -24.44 -10.67
CA GLU A 477 -6.42 -23.43 -10.36
C GLU A 477 -5.11 -23.68 -11.11
N ALA A 478 -4.58 -24.91 -11.08
CA ALA A 478 -3.33 -25.25 -11.76
C ALA A 478 -3.42 -25.09 -13.29
N ARG A 479 -4.58 -25.37 -13.90
CA ARG A 479 -4.80 -25.12 -15.33
C ARG A 479 -4.95 -23.64 -15.66
N GLN A 480 -5.53 -22.86 -14.76
CA GLN A 480 -5.65 -21.41 -14.91
C GLN A 480 -4.26 -20.74 -14.86
N ALA A 481 -3.43 -21.09 -13.86
CA ALA A 481 -2.07 -20.57 -13.72
C ALA A 481 -1.17 -20.84 -14.95
N LEU A 482 -1.36 -21.98 -15.63
CA LEU A 482 -0.58 -22.31 -16.83
C LEU A 482 -1.10 -21.70 -18.14
N LYS A 483 -2.31 -21.12 -18.17
CA LYS A 483 -3.03 -20.72 -19.40
C LYS A 483 -2.26 -19.71 -20.28
N GLN A 484 -1.39 -18.90 -19.69
CA GLN A 484 -0.55 -17.90 -20.40
C GLN A 484 0.94 -18.29 -20.50
N SER A 485 1.30 -19.52 -20.09
CA SER A 485 2.68 -20.02 -20.08
C SER A 485 3.00 -20.92 -21.28
N ILE A 486 4.28 -21.27 -21.44
CA ILE A 486 4.70 -22.26 -22.46
C ILE A 486 4.05 -23.64 -22.26
N HIS A 487 3.54 -23.93 -21.06
CA HIS A 487 2.88 -25.18 -20.69
C HIS A 487 1.34 -25.17 -20.89
N ALA A 488 0.75 -24.11 -21.46
CA ALA A 488 -0.71 -23.97 -21.62
C ALA A 488 -1.38 -25.13 -22.40
N LYS A 489 -0.61 -25.88 -23.21
CA LYS A 489 -1.06 -27.04 -23.98
C LYS A 489 -0.56 -28.39 -23.41
N GLU A 490 0.06 -28.39 -22.24
CA GLU A 490 0.48 -29.61 -21.56
C GLU A 490 -0.65 -30.21 -20.73
N GLY A 491 -0.76 -31.54 -20.74
CA GLY A 491 -1.71 -32.23 -19.88
C GLY A 491 -1.21 -32.26 -18.45
N LEU A 492 -1.73 -31.34 -17.63
CA LEU A 492 -1.53 -31.29 -16.19
C LEU A 492 -2.69 -31.96 -15.43
N ILE A 493 -2.34 -32.79 -14.45
CA ILE A 493 -3.26 -33.41 -13.50
C ILE A 493 -2.76 -33.20 -12.07
N VAL A 494 -3.66 -32.77 -11.17
CA VAL A 494 -3.43 -32.75 -9.72
C VAL A 494 -4.08 -33.98 -9.07
N HIS A 495 -3.29 -34.68 -8.28
CA HIS A 495 -3.67 -35.85 -7.49
C HIS A 495 -3.67 -35.50 -5.99
N ARG A 496 -4.47 -36.23 -5.23
CA ARG A 496 -4.45 -36.25 -3.77
C ARG A 496 -4.01 -37.65 -3.34
N PRO A 497 -2.84 -37.83 -2.70
CA PRO A 497 -2.37 -39.14 -2.28
C PRO A 497 -3.31 -39.77 -1.24
N LYS A 498 -3.55 -41.09 -1.38
CA LYS A 498 -4.35 -41.85 -0.40
C LYS A 498 -3.54 -42.13 0.85
N LEU A 499 -4.21 -42.10 2.00
CA LEU A 499 -3.65 -42.58 3.27
C LEU A 499 -3.27 -44.06 3.15
N GLN A 500 -2.08 -44.41 3.64
CA GLN A 500 -1.57 -45.79 3.70
C GLN A 500 -1.67 -46.32 5.13
N ASP A 501 -1.93 -47.62 5.26
CA ASP A 501 -1.94 -48.29 6.56
C ASP A 501 -0.55 -48.23 7.21
N ASN A 502 -0.52 -47.98 8.53
CA ASN A 502 0.70 -47.75 9.33
C ASN A 502 1.53 -46.50 8.97
N ALA A 503 1.04 -45.57 8.11
CA ALA A 503 1.76 -44.35 7.76
C ALA A 503 2.07 -43.46 8.98
N SER A 504 1.11 -43.25 9.88
CA SER A 504 1.28 -42.35 11.04
C SER A 504 2.40 -42.80 11.99
N GLN A 505 2.57 -44.12 12.19
CA GLN A 505 3.65 -44.67 13.01
C GLN A 505 5.03 -44.46 12.36
N LYS A 506 5.14 -44.64 11.03
CA LYS A 506 6.37 -44.36 10.28
C LYS A 506 6.74 -42.87 10.31
N ALA A 507 5.74 -41.99 10.16
CA ALA A 507 5.93 -40.55 10.24
C ALA A 507 6.46 -40.11 11.61
N GLN A 508 5.89 -40.66 12.71
CA GLN A 508 6.38 -40.42 14.07
C GLN A 508 7.82 -40.92 14.27
N GLN A 509 8.17 -42.11 13.75
CA GLN A 509 9.54 -42.63 13.82
C GLN A 509 10.56 -41.75 13.08
N LEU A 510 10.19 -41.18 11.92
CA LEU A 510 11.06 -40.27 11.17
C LEU A 510 11.13 -38.85 11.78
N LEU A 511 10.05 -38.38 12.41
CA LEU A 511 9.99 -37.06 13.04
C LEU A 511 10.69 -37.01 14.41
N ALA A 512 10.61 -38.08 15.22
CA ALA A 512 11.20 -38.15 16.56
C ALA A 512 12.67 -37.65 16.67
N PRO A 513 13.64 -38.09 15.82
CA PRO A 513 15.01 -37.57 15.87
C PRO A 513 15.16 -36.11 15.40
N LEU A 514 14.14 -35.55 14.75
CA LEU A 514 14.11 -34.18 14.25
C LEU A 514 13.42 -33.20 15.22
N LEU A 515 12.73 -33.66 16.27
CA LEU A 515 12.03 -32.77 17.20
C LEU A 515 12.94 -31.70 17.85
N PRO A 516 14.18 -31.98 18.32
CA PRO A 516 15.06 -30.93 18.86
C PRO A 516 15.52 -29.91 17.80
N VAL A 517 15.61 -30.37 16.55
CA VAL A 517 15.96 -29.55 15.38
C VAL A 517 14.79 -28.62 15.03
N VAL A 518 13.57 -29.15 15.04
CA VAL A 518 12.31 -28.41 14.87
C VAL A 518 12.10 -27.40 16.01
N GLU A 519 12.38 -27.76 17.27
CA GLU A 519 12.29 -26.85 18.42
C GLU A 519 13.26 -25.67 18.30
N THR A 520 14.48 -25.94 17.85
CA THR A 520 15.48 -24.90 17.60
C THR A 520 15.02 -23.95 16.48
N ILE A 521 14.52 -24.49 15.36
CA ILE A 521 13.92 -23.67 14.28
C ILE A 521 12.73 -22.87 14.81
N THR A 522 11.80 -23.51 15.51
CA THR A 522 10.57 -22.90 16.03
C THR A 522 10.91 -21.70 16.90
N LYS A 523 11.83 -21.87 17.87
CA LYS A 523 12.24 -20.78 18.76
C LYS A 523 12.95 -19.65 18.00
N GLN A 524 13.85 -19.96 17.07
CA GLN A 524 14.60 -18.93 16.34
C GLN A 524 13.77 -18.22 15.27
N LEU A 525 12.79 -18.88 14.65
CA LEU A 525 11.80 -18.23 13.78
C LEU A 525 10.81 -17.39 14.59
N LEU A 526 10.38 -17.86 15.77
CA LEU A 526 9.53 -17.09 16.67
C LEU A 526 10.28 -15.83 17.14
N GLU A 527 11.54 -15.95 17.56
CA GLU A 527 12.41 -14.79 17.84
C GLU A 527 12.56 -13.88 16.60
N LEU A 528 12.68 -14.38 15.36
CA LEU A 528 12.76 -13.52 14.16
C LEU A 528 11.44 -12.81 13.84
N LEU A 529 10.30 -13.50 13.92
CA LEU A 529 8.97 -12.92 13.69
C LEU A 529 8.61 -11.91 14.80
N GLU A 530 8.97 -12.17 16.05
CA GLU A 530 8.88 -11.19 17.15
C GLU A 530 9.85 -10.01 16.95
N ASN A 531 11.04 -10.24 16.39
CA ASN A 531 12.01 -9.18 16.08
C ASN A 531 11.66 -8.36 14.82
N GLU A 532 10.82 -8.84 13.90
CA GLU A 532 10.21 -8.00 12.87
C GLU A 532 9.25 -6.96 13.48
N ALA A 533 8.53 -7.34 14.54
CA ALA A 533 7.80 -6.36 15.36
C ALA A 533 8.75 -5.43 16.15
N ALA A 534 10.05 -5.74 16.22
CA ALA A 534 11.07 -5.03 16.99
C ALA A 534 12.35 -4.64 16.22
N SER A 535 12.21 -3.80 15.19
CA SER A 535 13.24 -2.80 14.83
C SER A 535 14.63 -3.33 14.37
N SER A 536 14.70 -4.20 13.35
CA SER A 536 15.97 -4.56 12.70
C SER A 536 16.63 -3.37 11.97
N TYR A 537 17.93 -3.43 11.69
CA TYR A 537 18.70 -2.36 11.02
C TYR A 537 19.36 -2.88 9.73
N GLY A 538 18.97 -2.33 8.58
CA GLY A 538 19.61 -2.57 7.30
C GLY A 538 20.96 -1.85 7.20
N LYS A 539 22.06 -2.63 7.15
CA LYS A 539 23.43 -2.11 7.15
C LYS A 539 23.88 -1.56 5.79
N GLY A 540 24.87 -0.67 5.82
CA GLY A 540 25.58 -0.25 4.60
C GLY A 540 24.76 0.64 3.68
N LYS A 541 24.23 1.74 4.23
CA LYS A 541 23.53 2.82 3.53
C LYS A 541 24.37 4.10 3.58
N TYR A 542 24.11 5.02 2.64
CA TYR A 542 24.74 6.35 2.61
C TYR A 542 24.22 7.29 3.72
N SER A 543 23.07 6.97 4.31
CA SER A 543 22.44 7.70 5.42
C SER A 543 21.62 6.73 6.27
N GLY A 544 21.54 6.99 7.58
CA GLY A 544 20.82 6.10 8.50
C GLY A 544 20.96 6.50 9.97
N THR A 545 20.15 5.85 10.79
CA THR A 545 19.96 6.10 12.23
C THR A 545 21.15 5.73 13.12
N ARG A 546 22.10 4.93 12.62
CA ARG A 546 23.29 4.50 13.37
C ARG A 546 24.52 4.57 12.45
N PHE A 547 25.64 5.04 12.97
CA PHE A 547 26.92 5.07 12.26
C PHE A 547 27.72 3.78 12.49
N ASP A 548 28.21 3.15 11.42
CA ASP A 548 29.08 1.98 11.42
C ASP A 548 30.50 2.37 11.00
N ALA A 549 31.35 2.65 11.99
CA ALA A 549 32.75 3.02 11.80
C ALA A 549 33.59 1.93 11.11
N SER A 550 33.14 0.67 11.06
CA SER A 550 33.92 -0.42 10.46
C SER A 550 34.07 -0.28 8.94
N ARG A 551 33.12 0.40 8.27
CA ARG A 551 33.12 0.63 6.82
C ARG A 551 33.99 1.80 6.38
N VAL A 552 34.22 2.77 7.26
CA VAL A 552 35.10 3.93 7.03
C VAL A 552 36.50 3.49 6.62
N ALA A 553 37.01 2.42 7.25
CA ALA A 553 38.34 1.86 6.97
C ALA A 553 38.52 1.30 5.54
N TYR A 554 37.43 1.06 4.81
CA TYR A 554 37.44 0.50 3.45
C TYR A 554 37.14 1.53 2.35
N GLY A 555 36.91 2.80 2.70
CA GLY A 555 36.55 3.85 1.75
C GLY A 555 35.15 3.70 1.11
N ASP A 556 34.32 2.80 1.64
CA ASP A 556 32.91 2.68 1.24
C ASP A 556 32.10 3.77 1.93
N PHE A 557 31.60 4.75 1.16
CA PHE A 557 30.78 5.87 1.65
C PHE A 557 29.42 5.43 2.24
N ARG A 558 29.13 4.13 2.28
CA ARG A 558 27.94 3.52 2.91
C ARG A 558 28.16 3.22 4.39
N THR A 559 28.43 4.26 5.18
CA THR A 559 28.84 4.16 6.59
C THR A 559 27.70 4.15 7.61
N PHE A 560 26.44 4.11 7.18
CA PHE A 560 25.27 4.18 8.07
C PHE A 560 24.37 2.94 7.99
N ASP A 561 23.78 2.58 9.12
CA ASP A 561 22.74 1.56 9.26
C ASP A 561 21.37 2.26 9.43
N LYS A 562 20.40 1.94 8.56
CA LYS A 562 19.03 2.48 8.64
C LYS A 562 18.10 1.47 9.30
N LYS A 563 17.35 1.89 10.32
CA LYS A 563 16.30 1.10 10.96
C LYS A 563 15.22 0.73 9.93
N ASN A 564 14.92 -0.56 9.81
CA ASN A 564 13.82 -1.04 8.97
C ASN A 564 12.49 -0.75 9.70
N PRO A 565 11.45 -0.24 9.02
CA PRO A 565 10.15 -0.02 9.64
C PRO A 565 9.50 -1.37 10.00
N PRO A 566 8.97 -1.56 11.22
CA PRO A 566 8.29 -2.80 11.57
C PRO A 566 6.97 -2.93 10.80
N HIS A 567 6.72 -4.09 10.21
CA HIS A 567 5.43 -4.43 9.61
C HIS A 567 4.39 -4.69 10.71
N GLU A 568 3.12 -4.34 10.46
CA GLU A 568 2.10 -4.32 11.53
C GLU A 568 1.72 -5.70 12.06
N GLN A 569 1.87 -6.76 11.25
CA GLN A 569 1.82 -8.16 11.68
C GLN A 569 2.76 -9.01 10.80
N PRO A 570 3.99 -9.32 11.23
CA PRO A 570 4.89 -10.18 10.48
C PRO A 570 4.29 -11.58 10.33
N SER A 571 4.11 -12.01 9.09
CA SER A 571 3.42 -13.26 8.74
C SER A 571 4.13 -13.94 7.58
N LEU A 572 4.44 -15.23 7.76
CA LEU A 572 5.22 -16.04 6.81
C LEU A 572 4.32 -17.11 6.18
N ALA A 573 4.03 -16.98 4.88
CA ALA A 573 3.40 -18.06 4.10
C ALA A 573 4.48 -18.89 3.40
N ILE A 574 4.34 -20.22 3.46
CA ILE A 574 5.31 -21.18 2.92
C ILE A 574 4.63 -22.09 1.88
N ALA A 575 5.21 -22.14 0.68
CA ALA A 575 4.93 -23.17 -0.31
C ALA A 575 6.13 -24.11 -0.42
N LEU A 576 5.92 -25.40 -0.17
CA LEU A 576 6.95 -26.43 -0.28
C LEU A 576 6.73 -27.28 -1.54
N ARG A 577 7.70 -27.21 -2.48
CA ARG A 577 7.82 -28.10 -3.63
C ARG A 577 8.77 -29.26 -3.29
N ILE A 578 8.40 -30.48 -3.65
CA ILE A 578 9.20 -31.69 -3.48
C ILE A 578 9.33 -32.40 -4.84
N ASP A 579 10.55 -32.49 -5.34
CA ASP A 579 10.83 -33.28 -6.54
C ASP A 579 10.55 -34.76 -6.27
N GLU A 580 9.70 -35.38 -7.09
CA GLU A 580 9.38 -36.81 -7.03
C GLU A 580 9.83 -37.53 -8.32
N SER A 581 10.86 -37.03 -9.01
CA SER A 581 11.49 -37.71 -10.15
C SER A 581 12.32 -38.94 -9.75
N GLY A 582 12.69 -39.75 -10.74
CA GLY A 582 13.38 -41.03 -10.56
C GLY A 582 14.84 -40.92 -10.07
N SER A 583 15.46 -39.74 -10.09
CA SER A 583 16.78 -39.52 -9.49
C SER A 583 16.74 -39.65 -7.96
N MET A 584 15.61 -39.27 -7.34
CA MET A 584 15.36 -39.31 -5.89
C MET A 584 15.38 -40.72 -5.28
N VAL A 585 15.46 -41.79 -6.09
CA VAL A 585 15.70 -43.18 -5.62
C VAL A 585 17.08 -43.33 -4.98
N ARG A 586 18.08 -42.58 -5.45
CA ARG A 586 19.48 -42.77 -5.06
C ARG A 586 19.73 -42.34 -3.62
N GLU A 587 20.65 -43.02 -2.93
CA GLU A 587 21.28 -42.56 -1.68
C GLU A 587 20.30 -42.17 -0.54
N GLY A 588 19.04 -42.64 -0.57
CA GLY A 588 18.02 -42.26 0.41
C GLY A 588 17.47 -40.84 0.26
N ARG A 589 17.66 -40.19 -0.89
CA ARG A 589 17.25 -38.79 -1.16
C ARG A 589 15.77 -38.54 -0.88
N ILE A 590 14.87 -39.44 -1.31
CA ILE A 590 13.43 -39.34 -1.00
C ILE A 590 13.14 -39.39 0.51
N THR A 591 13.90 -40.16 1.29
CA THR A 591 13.76 -40.22 2.76
C THR A 591 14.23 -38.93 3.41
N ALA A 592 15.31 -38.31 2.90
CA ALA A 592 15.75 -36.99 3.35
C ALA A 592 14.72 -35.89 2.99
N ALA A 593 14.07 -35.99 1.81
CA ALA A 593 12.97 -35.10 1.43
C ALA A 593 11.73 -35.28 2.32
N GLN A 594 11.34 -36.52 2.65
CA GLN A 594 10.29 -36.83 3.63
C GLN A 594 10.62 -36.24 5.01
N GLN A 595 11.86 -36.38 5.48
CA GLN A 595 12.33 -35.82 6.75
C GLN A 595 12.29 -34.29 6.77
N ALA A 596 12.76 -33.63 5.70
CA ALA A 596 12.69 -32.18 5.57
C ALA A 596 11.24 -31.67 5.51
N ALA A 597 10.35 -32.33 4.75
CA ALA A 597 8.94 -31.98 4.65
C ALA A 597 8.19 -32.16 5.98
N LEU A 598 8.48 -33.24 6.72
CA LEU A 598 7.95 -33.44 8.08
C LEU A 598 8.44 -32.35 9.04
N ALA A 599 9.72 -31.95 8.97
CA ALA A 599 10.26 -30.87 9.80
C ALA A 599 9.60 -29.51 9.47
N VAL A 600 9.41 -29.19 8.19
CA VAL A 600 8.70 -27.98 7.75
C VAL A 600 7.24 -27.98 8.22
N SER A 601 6.53 -29.10 8.04
CA SER A 601 5.16 -29.25 8.53
C SER A 601 5.07 -29.08 10.05
N ALA A 602 6.03 -29.61 10.80
CA ALA A 602 6.01 -29.58 12.26
C ALA A 602 6.27 -28.19 12.86
N PHE A 603 7.20 -27.40 12.30
CA PHE A 603 7.38 -26.02 12.77
C PHE A 603 6.25 -25.10 12.28
N ALA A 604 5.74 -25.29 11.06
CA ALA A 604 4.62 -24.49 10.55
C ALA A 604 3.35 -24.67 11.38
N GLN A 605 3.03 -25.91 11.77
CA GLN A 605 1.91 -26.20 12.67
C GLN A 605 2.08 -25.56 14.06
N ARG A 606 3.32 -25.51 14.59
CA ARG A 606 3.61 -24.92 15.91
C ARG A 606 3.57 -23.40 15.94
N LEU A 607 3.78 -22.76 14.79
CA LEU A 607 3.79 -21.31 14.61
C LEU A 607 2.53 -20.78 13.89
N ASP A 608 1.53 -21.63 13.69
CA ASP A 608 0.28 -21.36 12.94
C ASP A 608 0.51 -20.70 11.56
N LEU A 609 1.55 -21.16 10.84
CA LEU A 609 1.94 -20.59 9.56
C LEU A 609 1.15 -21.20 8.38
N PRO A 610 0.63 -20.38 7.44
CA PRO A 610 0.05 -20.86 6.19
C PRO A 610 1.05 -21.71 5.39
N LEU A 611 0.85 -23.03 5.38
CA LEU A 611 1.68 -23.99 4.64
C LEU A 611 0.89 -24.69 3.53
N MET A 612 1.49 -24.77 2.35
CA MET A 612 1.08 -25.62 1.23
C MET A 612 2.23 -26.57 0.87
N ILE A 613 1.95 -27.84 0.58
CA ILE A 613 2.96 -28.85 0.20
C ILE A 613 2.52 -29.61 -1.05
N TYR A 614 3.39 -29.61 -2.07
CA TYR A 614 3.21 -30.32 -3.33
C TYR A 614 4.45 -31.15 -3.68
N GLY A 615 4.22 -32.37 -4.16
CA GLY A 615 5.22 -33.15 -4.89
C GLY A 615 4.98 -33.11 -6.40
N ASP A 616 6.02 -33.28 -7.22
CA ASP A 616 5.88 -33.24 -8.68
C ASP A 616 6.70 -34.29 -9.45
N THR A 617 6.12 -34.74 -10.58
CA THR A 617 6.82 -35.53 -11.60
C THR A 617 6.26 -35.20 -12.99
N ALA A 618 6.92 -35.66 -14.03
CA ALA A 618 6.54 -35.47 -15.43
C ALA A 618 6.48 -36.80 -16.21
N ASP A 619 5.75 -36.76 -17.32
CA ASP A 619 5.65 -37.77 -18.37
C ASP A 619 5.06 -39.14 -18.00
N LEU A 620 4.27 -39.22 -16.91
CA LEU A 620 3.57 -40.45 -16.49
C LEU A 620 2.76 -41.11 -17.62
N SER A 621 2.20 -40.32 -18.55
CA SER A 621 1.64 -40.84 -19.80
C SER A 621 1.69 -39.81 -20.93
N VAL A 622 1.36 -40.24 -22.16
CA VAL A 622 1.26 -39.33 -23.33
C VAL A 622 0.29 -38.17 -23.10
N ARG A 623 -0.75 -38.37 -22.27
CA ARG A 623 -1.75 -37.36 -21.89
C ARG A 623 -1.44 -36.65 -20.58
N GLU A 624 -0.65 -37.26 -19.70
CA GLU A 624 -0.28 -36.71 -18.39
C GLU A 624 1.21 -36.37 -18.41
N LYS A 625 1.50 -35.18 -18.91
CA LYS A 625 2.87 -34.69 -19.08
C LYS A 625 3.40 -34.07 -17.80
N THR A 626 2.56 -33.49 -16.96
CA THR A 626 2.95 -32.88 -15.67
C THR A 626 1.97 -33.37 -14.60
N SER A 627 2.50 -33.90 -13.51
CA SER A 627 1.71 -34.58 -12.46
C SER A 627 2.04 -33.95 -11.12
N LEU A 628 1.06 -33.30 -10.50
CA LEU A 628 1.18 -32.68 -9.19
C LEU A 628 0.52 -33.55 -8.14
N TYR A 629 1.17 -33.74 -6.99
CA TYR A 629 0.61 -34.42 -5.83
C TYR A 629 0.44 -33.40 -4.71
N SER A 630 -0.80 -32.98 -4.45
CA SER A 630 -1.13 -32.07 -3.36
C SER A 630 -1.15 -32.85 -2.03
N TYR A 631 -0.18 -32.58 -1.17
CA TYR A 631 -0.07 -33.17 0.17
C TYR A 631 -0.76 -32.33 1.24
N LYS A 632 -0.79 -30.99 1.06
CA LYS A 632 -1.50 -30.02 1.90
C LYS A 632 -1.82 -28.75 1.11
N GLU A 633 -3.03 -28.21 1.20
CA GLU A 633 -3.34 -26.81 0.79
C GLU A 633 -3.30 -25.84 1.99
N PHE A 634 -3.20 -24.53 1.73
CA PHE A 634 -3.14 -23.51 2.81
C PHE A 634 -4.29 -23.65 3.82
N ALA A 635 -5.54 -23.76 3.35
CA ALA A 635 -6.74 -23.87 4.19
C ALA A 635 -7.00 -25.28 4.77
N GLU A 636 -6.14 -26.27 4.50
CA GLU A 636 -6.28 -27.64 5.03
C GLU A 636 -5.59 -27.77 6.40
N PRO A 637 -6.22 -28.42 7.41
CA PRO A 637 -5.58 -28.68 8.70
C PRO A 637 -4.45 -29.72 8.60
N PHE A 638 -3.62 -29.80 9.65
CA PHE A 638 -2.40 -30.60 9.65
C PHE A 638 -2.60 -32.10 9.98
N ASP A 639 -3.76 -32.50 10.52
CA ASP A 639 -4.06 -33.84 11.08
C ASP A 639 -3.47 -35.02 10.30
N TYR A 640 -3.68 -35.04 8.98
CA TYR A 640 -3.34 -36.16 8.10
C TYR A 640 -2.09 -35.91 7.24
N VAL A 641 -1.47 -34.73 7.34
CA VAL A 641 -0.31 -34.33 6.52
C VAL A 641 0.90 -35.25 6.75
N PRO A 642 1.29 -35.61 8.00
CA PRO A 642 2.41 -36.54 8.22
C PRO A 642 2.18 -37.91 7.58
N ALA A 643 0.94 -38.41 7.60
CA ALA A 643 0.57 -39.68 6.98
C ALA A 643 0.57 -39.59 5.44
N LYS A 644 0.06 -38.49 4.86
CA LYS A 644 0.14 -38.23 3.42
C LYS A 644 1.60 -38.17 2.95
N LEU A 645 2.50 -37.50 3.67
CA LEU A 645 3.93 -37.38 3.30
C LEU A 645 4.65 -38.73 3.22
N MET A 646 4.20 -39.78 3.92
CA MET A 646 4.78 -41.14 3.79
C MET A 646 4.49 -41.80 2.43
N SER A 647 3.59 -41.24 1.63
CA SER A 647 3.33 -41.69 0.25
C SER A 647 4.22 -41.00 -0.81
N LEU A 648 5.12 -40.08 -0.42
CA LEU A 648 6.17 -39.54 -1.27
C LEU A 648 7.02 -40.69 -1.85
N GLN A 649 7.19 -40.74 -3.17
CA GLN A 649 7.93 -41.80 -3.85
C GLN A 649 8.58 -41.30 -5.15
N PRO A 650 9.79 -41.76 -5.51
CA PRO A 650 10.37 -41.43 -6.80
C PRO A 650 9.55 -42.04 -7.96
N ARG A 651 9.34 -41.27 -9.03
CA ARG A 651 8.59 -41.67 -10.22
C ARG A 651 9.45 -41.50 -11.48
N GLN A 652 9.11 -40.58 -12.37
CA GLN A 652 9.71 -40.47 -13.71
C GLN A 652 10.55 -39.19 -13.85
N ASN A 653 10.09 -38.24 -14.65
CA ASN A 653 10.80 -37.02 -15.02
C ASN A 653 10.37 -35.85 -14.10
N ASN A 654 10.90 -34.63 -14.33
CA ASN A 654 10.47 -33.40 -13.64
C ASN A 654 10.33 -32.22 -14.64
N ARG A 655 9.30 -31.38 -14.44
CA ARG A 655 9.04 -30.19 -15.27
C ARG A 655 8.82 -28.94 -14.42
N ASP A 656 9.92 -28.52 -13.79
CA ASP A 656 10.02 -27.46 -12.80
C ASP A 656 9.22 -26.18 -13.07
N GLY A 657 9.36 -25.54 -14.24
CA GLY A 657 8.76 -24.22 -14.49
C GLY A 657 7.24 -24.23 -14.41
N ALA A 658 6.60 -25.30 -14.89
CA ALA A 658 5.16 -25.52 -14.76
C ALA A 658 4.73 -25.58 -13.28
N VAL A 659 5.48 -26.34 -12.48
CA VAL A 659 5.19 -26.58 -11.06
C VAL A 659 5.42 -25.32 -10.23
N LEU A 660 6.56 -24.66 -10.44
CA LEU A 660 6.92 -23.41 -9.79
C LEU A 660 5.90 -22.31 -10.08
N ARG A 661 5.42 -22.19 -11.33
CA ARG A 661 4.38 -21.23 -11.70
C ARG A 661 3.06 -21.49 -10.96
N VAL A 662 2.59 -22.74 -10.90
CA VAL A 662 1.36 -23.09 -10.17
C VAL A 662 1.48 -22.76 -8.68
N LEU A 663 2.62 -23.08 -8.06
CA LEU A 663 2.84 -22.83 -6.63
C LEU A 663 3.03 -21.35 -6.32
N ALA A 664 3.76 -20.61 -7.17
CA ALA A 664 3.97 -19.18 -7.01
C ALA A 664 2.66 -18.38 -7.22
N GLU A 665 1.82 -18.77 -8.18
CA GLU A 665 0.49 -18.16 -8.37
C GLU A 665 -0.41 -18.35 -7.13
N LYS A 666 -0.45 -19.55 -6.54
CA LYS A 666 -1.20 -19.79 -5.30
C LYS A 666 -0.63 -19.04 -4.10
N LEU A 667 0.70 -18.91 -4.03
CA LEU A 667 1.39 -18.21 -2.95
C LEU A 667 1.25 -16.68 -3.07
N SER A 668 1.18 -16.13 -4.27
CA SER A 668 1.02 -14.68 -4.49
C SER A 668 -0.29 -14.15 -3.90
N GLN A 669 -1.34 -14.98 -3.94
CA GLN A 669 -2.68 -14.70 -3.42
C GLN A 669 -2.77 -14.71 -1.88
N GLN A 670 -1.73 -15.16 -1.16
CA GLN A 670 -1.72 -15.11 0.30
C GLN A 670 -1.55 -13.67 0.82
N SER A 671 -2.19 -13.35 1.95
CA SER A 671 -2.10 -12.04 2.62
C SER A 671 -0.85 -11.86 3.49
N ALA A 672 0.00 -12.89 3.59
CA ALA A 672 1.21 -12.88 4.40
C ALA A 672 2.24 -11.84 3.91
N THR A 673 2.95 -11.19 4.85
CA THR A 673 3.98 -10.18 4.53
C THR A 673 5.17 -10.80 3.80
N THR A 674 5.57 -12.00 4.20
CA THR A 674 6.70 -12.72 3.59
C THR A 674 6.23 -14.02 2.96
N LYS A 675 6.54 -14.19 1.67
CA LYS A 675 6.08 -15.30 0.85
C LYS A 675 7.27 -16.14 0.40
N LEU A 676 7.42 -17.34 0.98
CA LEU A 676 8.54 -18.23 0.72
C LEU A 676 8.12 -19.47 -0.09
N LEU A 677 8.73 -19.66 -1.26
CA LEU A 677 8.66 -20.90 -2.02
C LEU A 677 9.97 -21.67 -1.85
N LEU A 678 9.93 -22.77 -1.10
CA LEU A 678 11.04 -23.68 -0.87
C LEU A 678 10.92 -24.90 -1.80
N THR A 679 11.95 -25.17 -2.60
CA THR A 679 12.04 -26.34 -3.48
C THR A 679 13.06 -27.34 -2.94
N ILE A 680 12.65 -28.60 -2.76
CA ILE A 680 13.53 -29.73 -2.49
C ILE A 680 13.72 -30.51 -3.80
N SER A 681 14.94 -30.59 -4.32
CA SER A 681 15.27 -31.35 -5.55
C SER A 681 16.69 -31.91 -5.50
N ASP A 682 16.97 -32.93 -6.31
CA ASP A 682 18.28 -33.58 -6.39
C ASP A 682 19.03 -33.42 -7.71
N GLY A 683 18.50 -32.63 -8.67
CA GLY A 683 19.21 -32.43 -9.93
C GLY A 683 18.50 -31.61 -11.00
N GLN A 684 18.87 -31.91 -12.25
CA GLN A 684 18.49 -31.11 -13.42
C GLN A 684 17.05 -31.37 -13.89
N PRO A 685 16.32 -30.31 -14.29
CA PRO A 685 15.02 -30.45 -14.94
C PRO A 685 15.15 -31.22 -16.26
N LYS A 686 14.38 -32.31 -16.39
CA LYS A 686 14.36 -33.16 -17.57
C LYS A 686 12.98 -33.75 -17.78
N ALA A 687 12.29 -33.33 -18.84
CA ALA A 687 11.04 -33.91 -19.30
C ALA A 687 10.91 -33.92 -20.83
N MET A 688 10.07 -34.81 -21.33
CA MET A 688 9.88 -35.08 -22.76
C MET A 688 8.97 -34.02 -23.41
N PRO A 689 9.10 -33.78 -24.73
CA PRO A 689 10.12 -34.33 -25.62
C PRO A 689 11.46 -33.57 -25.57
N ASP A 690 11.47 -32.32 -25.13
CA ASP A 690 12.61 -31.39 -25.29
C ASP A 690 12.83 -30.43 -24.11
N TYR A 691 12.23 -30.68 -22.95
CA TYR A 691 12.40 -29.84 -21.75
C TYR A 691 13.65 -30.27 -20.99
N THR A 692 14.81 -29.74 -21.39
CA THR A 692 16.11 -30.01 -20.75
C THR A 692 17.12 -28.88 -21.02
N GLY A 693 18.20 -28.82 -20.24
CA GLY A 693 19.30 -27.87 -20.41
C GLY A 693 18.83 -26.41 -20.45
N ASN A 694 19.32 -25.64 -21.44
CA ASN A 694 19.04 -24.22 -21.57
C ASN A 694 17.54 -23.87 -21.65
N LYS A 695 16.71 -24.73 -22.27
CA LYS A 695 15.27 -24.49 -22.39
C LYS A 695 14.59 -24.50 -21.02
N ALA A 696 14.87 -25.52 -20.22
CA ALA A 696 14.34 -25.65 -18.87
C ALA A 696 14.92 -24.61 -17.90
N LYS A 697 16.22 -24.31 -18.00
CA LYS A 697 16.87 -23.25 -17.22
C LYS A 697 16.24 -21.88 -17.47
N ALA A 698 16.04 -21.51 -18.75
CA ALA A 698 15.45 -20.22 -19.11
C ALA A 698 14.01 -20.07 -18.61
N ASP A 699 13.23 -21.14 -18.66
CA ASP A 699 11.84 -21.17 -18.17
C ASP A 699 11.77 -21.01 -16.64
N ILE A 700 12.55 -21.79 -15.88
CA ILE A 700 12.64 -21.64 -14.41
C ILE A 700 13.08 -20.21 -14.04
N GLN A 701 14.10 -19.67 -14.72
CA GLN A 701 14.59 -18.31 -14.46
C GLN A 701 13.57 -17.23 -14.85
N ALA A 702 12.74 -17.45 -15.87
CA ALA A 702 11.65 -16.56 -16.23
C ALA A 702 10.56 -16.56 -15.14
N VAL A 703 10.13 -17.74 -14.67
CA VAL A 703 9.14 -17.88 -13.58
C VAL A 703 9.64 -17.22 -12.30
N ILE A 704 10.88 -17.50 -11.88
CA ILE A 704 11.48 -16.86 -10.70
C ILE A 704 11.45 -15.34 -10.84
N LYS A 705 11.91 -14.79 -11.97
CA LYS A 705 11.97 -13.34 -12.21
C LYS A 705 10.59 -12.67 -12.31
N GLU A 706 9.57 -13.42 -12.74
CA GLU A 706 8.19 -12.95 -12.84
C GLU A 706 7.55 -12.78 -11.46
N TYR A 707 7.67 -13.80 -10.61
CA TYR A 707 7.04 -13.83 -9.28
C TYR A 707 7.90 -13.17 -8.18
N GLU A 708 9.21 -13.01 -8.38
CA GLU A 708 10.06 -12.17 -7.51
C GLU A 708 9.62 -10.70 -7.53
N ARG A 709 9.06 -10.22 -8.65
CA ARG A 709 8.41 -8.90 -8.73
C ARG A 709 7.09 -8.80 -7.96
N GLN A 710 6.54 -9.94 -7.54
CA GLN A 710 5.38 -10.07 -6.65
C GLN A 710 5.82 -10.42 -5.22
N GLU A 711 7.08 -10.14 -4.87
CA GLU A 711 7.65 -10.29 -3.53
C GLU A 711 7.72 -11.76 -3.04
N ILE A 712 7.72 -12.73 -3.97
CA ILE A 712 7.93 -14.15 -3.65
C ILE A 712 9.43 -14.48 -3.62
N ILE A 713 9.88 -14.97 -2.47
CA ILE A 713 11.24 -15.46 -2.24
C ILE A 713 11.33 -16.92 -2.68
N PHE A 714 12.27 -17.22 -3.58
CA PHE A 714 12.55 -18.60 -4.02
C PHE A 714 13.82 -19.12 -3.32
N LEU A 715 13.73 -20.27 -2.66
CA LEU A 715 14.88 -21.00 -2.12
C LEU A 715 14.91 -22.44 -2.67
N SER A 716 16.09 -22.91 -3.07
CA SER A 716 16.30 -24.28 -3.54
C SER A 716 17.21 -25.04 -2.57
N ALA A 717 16.67 -26.08 -1.96
CA ALA A 717 17.36 -27.02 -1.10
C ALA A 717 17.77 -28.26 -1.91
N ALA A 718 19.08 -28.41 -2.13
CA ALA A 718 19.64 -29.48 -2.95
C ALA A 718 20.00 -30.71 -2.12
N ILE A 719 19.62 -31.90 -2.60
CA ILE A 719 20.09 -33.20 -2.08
C ILE A 719 21.03 -33.85 -3.09
N GLY A 720 22.15 -34.42 -2.65
CA GLY A 720 23.03 -35.21 -3.53
C GLY A 720 24.13 -34.39 -4.22
N GLN A 721 24.60 -34.83 -5.39
CA GLN A 721 25.87 -34.39 -5.97
C GLN A 721 25.75 -33.22 -6.98
N ASP A 722 24.58 -32.99 -7.57
CA ASP A 722 24.34 -32.03 -8.65
C ASP A 722 24.19 -30.56 -8.18
N LYS A 723 24.87 -30.22 -7.07
CA LYS A 723 24.76 -28.96 -6.32
C LYS A 723 25.03 -27.72 -7.16
N ASP A 724 26.06 -27.78 -8.00
CA ASP A 724 26.51 -26.61 -8.76
C ASP A 724 25.57 -26.26 -9.92
N VAL A 725 24.85 -27.24 -10.48
CA VAL A 725 23.85 -27.00 -11.53
C VAL A 725 22.60 -26.35 -10.94
N ILE A 726 22.18 -26.75 -9.74
CA ILE A 726 21.07 -26.10 -9.02
C ILE A 726 21.43 -24.63 -8.69
N LYS A 727 22.67 -24.35 -8.26
CA LYS A 727 23.17 -22.97 -8.08
C LYS A 727 23.17 -22.17 -9.39
N GLU A 728 23.45 -22.79 -10.53
CA GLU A 728 23.44 -22.11 -11.83
C GLU A 728 22.02 -21.77 -12.32
N ILE A 729 21.02 -22.57 -11.95
CA ILE A 729 19.60 -22.37 -12.29
C ILE A 729 18.97 -21.32 -11.36
N TYR A 730 19.02 -21.52 -10.03
CA TYR A 730 18.34 -20.69 -9.04
C TYR A 730 19.17 -19.49 -8.54
N GLY A 731 20.48 -19.49 -8.79
CA GLY A 731 21.42 -18.47 -8.30
C GLY A 731 22.12 -18.89 -7.00
N ALA A 732 23.40 -18.52 -6.87
CA ALA A 732 24.25 -18.92 -5.75
C ALA A 732 23.77 -18.44 -4.37
N GLU A 733 22.96 -17.37 -4.31
CA GLU A 733 22.42 -16.82 -3.07
C GLU A 733 21.07 -17.42 -2.64
N ARG A 734 20.48 -18.31 -3.45
CA ARG A 734 19.16 -18.94 -3.21
C ARG A 734 19.26 -20.43 -2.91
N TYR A 735 20.43 -20.88 -2.47
CA TYR A 735 20.80 -22.29 -2.38
C TYR A 735 21.01 -22.74 -0.92
N ILE A 736 20.42 -23.89 -0.55
CA ILE A 736 20.63 -24.59 0.72
C ILE A 736 21.19 -26.00 0.44
N ASP A 737 22.17 -26.44 1.23
CA ASP A 737 22.66 -27.82 1.21
C ASP A 737 21.98 -28.66 2.29
N ILE A 738 21.02 -29.49 1.91
CA ILE A 738 20.31 -30.39 2.84
C ILE A 738 20.91 -31.80 2.90
N SER A 739 22.14 -31.98 2.42
CA SER A 739 22.90 -33.22 2.64
C SER A 739 23.14 -33.50 4.14
N ASN A 740 23.12 -32.47 4.99
CA ASN A 740 23.17 -32.59 6.45
C ASN A 740 21.95 -31.90 7.10
N LEU A 741 20.91 -32.68 7.40
CA LEU A 741 19.68 -32.22 8.05
C LEU A 741 19.91 -31.52 9.41
N LYS A 742 21.07 -31.69 10.06
CA LYS A 742 21.42 -30.96 11.31
C LYS A 742 21.82 -29.51 11.06
N GLU A 743 22.25 -29.16 9.85
CA GLU A 743 22.62 -27.80 9.47
C GLU A 743 21.48 -27.04 8.80
N PHE A 744 20.47 -27.76 8.29
CA PHE A 744 19.27 -27.20 7.68
C PHE A 744 18.62 -26.06 8.48
N PRO A 745 18.43 -26.13 9.83
CA PRO A 745 17.97 -25.00 10.63
C PRO A 745 18.77 -23.72 10.40
N LYS A 746 20.09 -23.82 10.53
CA LYS A 746 20.99 -22.67 10.52
C LYS A 746 21.06 -22.06 9.12
N GLN A 747 21.11 -22.90 8.09
CA GLN A 747 21.13 -22.43 6.70
C GLN A 747 19.79 -21.79 6.31
N LEU A 748 18.67 -22.42 6.66
CA LEU A 748 17.32 -21.88 6.41
C LEU A 748 17.12 -20.54 7.12
N LEU A 749 17.44 -20.45 8.42
CA LEU A 749 17.38 -19.21 9.20
C LEU A 749 18.31 -18.12 8.65
N THR A 750 19.56 -18.46 8.31
CA THR A 750 20.54 -17.48 7.77
C THR A 750 20.14 -16.92 6.41
N LEU A 751 19.30 -17.63 5.65
CA LEU A 751 18.75 -17.13 4.39
C LEU A 751 17.46 -16.37 4.60
N ILE A 752 16.54 -16.90 5.42
CA ILE A 752 15.31 -16.21 5.81
C ILE A 752 15.63 -14.84 6.45
N SER A 753 16.64 -14.75 7.33
CA SER A 753 17.16 -13.51 7.94
C SER A 753 18.02 -12.63 7.02
N ARG A 754 17.97 -12.82 5.69
CA ARG A 754 18.42 -11.83 4.70
C ARG A 754 17.26 -11.07 4.07
N TYR A 755 16.06 -11.64 4.15
CA TYR A 755 14.82 -11.08 3.63
C TYR A 755 13.97 -10.45 4.76
N PHE A 756 14.38 -10.64 6.02
CA PHE A 756 14.00 -9.91 7.23
C PHE A 756 15.19 -9.06 7.73
#